data_AF-A0A1G6TMU9-F1
#
_entry.id   AF-A0A1G6TMU9-F1
#
_cell.length_a   1.000
_cell.length_b   1.000
_cell.length_c   1.000
_cell.angle_alpha   90.00
_cell.angle_beta   90.00
_cell.angle_gamma   90.00
#
_symmetry.space_group_name_H-M   'P 1'
#
loop_
_entity.id
_entity.type
_entity.pdbx_description
1 polymer ?
#
loop_
_entity_poly.entity_id
_entity_poly.type
_entity_poly.pdbx_seq_one_letter_code
_entity_poly.pdbx_strand_id
1 'polypeptide(L)'
;MTPQPRPAARPERIGADFATATGPVLHGATGSLYGVSEDGVPGDELLDALDITTLAVKPDGGAQHPGGDASDAVTVLRRGDREGKGTGLAFVYLQDLFAKWPYEDVGIDVYHERLCAVVPPMLTEGNEGRLVFVPFNEPDWIWYGLKENDPALFDRFMADWTTTARLLRGLAPGVPLAGPNEAFFHPEFMRHFLTRARDTGTLPEWASWHELSPGSLASYRGHYAAYRELEAGLGIGPLQVNIDEYANNRDLSVPGQLVQWAAMFEDTKVHADMAYWTAAGGYSGAAARPNVPNGAWWFLKAYSGMTGETVRVSPPRPDTVDTLQGVASIDGERGTAQILVGGTDADFVVAAEGLDPAFWGEEVTATVHRIDWSGYEGAAGPPVAVGRVTGPPAGLEIPVSAPDRMAAYWVRIARGGAEAIGPPPWKGSWEAERAVVTSGETTRQGCADDGNGFAASGEHDVSGLNQTDSGVVFHVQVPAEGLYDLGIFYAHMYGRGAEATEPQPAQQVLTVNGTEGFVEYPSTMNWQHRSIVHRSVSLREGANTVELSKTGAIGTARGEVALDKIELTEHRPCHEVYDGTFARIDGDGLVFDLYAAADGYHRIEGARSGVLAGPQNQDVPVDLERPVFLHAGINRLRTAADVPRLAVRPATGPEPVEVDAAEVVRSGGSCLVVNDFANRGHVIGWNGRGAGVSFTVEAGAGPHMLLVSYANDVRIEGHEYNVDIITRYCDLAVNGAHVGRFPMRGTWTWNDFWTYPVIVDLREGANTLAFDNPDAPTADFERFRLAPLNP
;
A
#
# COMPACT_ATOMS: atom_id res chain seq x y z
N MET A 1 1.21 37.11 -21.57
CA MET A 1 1.13 38.17 -20.54
C MET A 1 1.89 37.66 -19.33
N THR A 2 2.90 38.39 -18.85
CA THR A 2 3.62 38.06 -17.62
C THR A 2 2.64 38.16 -16.45
N PRO A 3 2.45 37.11 -15.63
CA PRO A 3 1.57 37.21 -14.47
C PRO A 3 2.17 38.24 -13.50
N GLN A 4 1.37 39.21 -13.05
CA GLN A 4 1.76 40.01 -11.90
C GLN A 4 1.91 39.08 -10.69
N PRO A 5 2.98 39.21 -9.87
CA PRO A 5 3.13 38.41 -8.67
C PRO A 5 1.96 38.72 -7.73
N ARG A 6 1.20 37.69 -7.35
CA ARG A 6 0.26 37.78 -6.22
C ARG A 6 1.08 38.16 -4.97
N PRO A 7 0.54 38.98 -4.05
CA PRO A 7 1.15 39.14 -2.73
C PRO A 7 1.32 37.75 -2.13
N ALA A 8 2.53 37.39 -1.68
CA ALA A 8 2.76 36.11 -1.03
C ALA A 8 1.82 36.00 0.18
N ALA A 9 0.91 35.03 0.15
CA ALA A 9 0.13 34.67 1.33
C ALA A 9 1.11 34.31 2.45
N ARG A 10 0.76 34.63 3.70
CA ARG A 10 1.58 34.17 4.84
C ARG A 10 1.55 32.63 4.84
N PRO A 11 2.70 31.96 5.03
CA PRO A 11 2.72 30.51 5.14
C PRO A 11 1.76 30.02 6.22
N GLU A 12 1.14 28.87 5.99
CA GLU A 12 0.38 28.17 7.03
C GLU A 12 1.34 27.73 8.16
N ARG A 13 0.80 27.50 9.37
CA ARG A 13 1.62 27.07 10.51
C ARG A 13 0.97 25.88 11.19
N ILE A 14 1.78 24.86 11.45
CA ILE A 14 1.42 23.69 12.26
C ILE A 14 2.39 23.58 13.43
N GLY A 15 1.88 23.51 14.65
CA GLY A 15 2.69 23.39 15.87
C GLY A 15 2.80 21.94 16.34
N ALA A 16 3.99 21.52 16.76
CA ALA A 16 4.23 20.26 17.46
C ALA A 16 4.87 20.57 18.82
N ASP A 17 4.13 20.37 19.90
CA ASP A 17 4.56 20.64 21.28
C ASP A 17 5.05 19.36 21.94
N PHE A 18 6.36 19.13 21.88
CA PHE A 18 7.01 17.96 22.44
C PHE A 18 7.03 17.92 23.98
N ALA A 19 6.63 19.00 24.66
CA ALA A 19 6.48 19.00 26.11
C ALA A 19 5.12 18.43 26.57
N THR A 20 4.17 18.27 25.66
CA THR A 20 2.82 17.74 25.97
C THR A 20 2.59 16.39 25.28
N ALA A 21 2.96 15.31 25.95
CA ALA A 21 2.63 13.95 25.53
C ALA A 21 1.11 13.71 25.55
N THR A 22 0.60 12.95 24.58
CA THR A 22 -0.81 12.56 24.43
C THR A 22 -1.04 11.05 24.59
N GLY A 23 0.00 10.32 25.00
CA GLY A 23 -0.02 8.88 25.23
C GLY A 23 0.88 8.12 24.26
N PRO A 24 1.01 6.79 24.41
CA PRO A 24 1.80 5.96 23.51
C PRO A 24 1.33 6.09 22.06
N VAL A 25 2.27 5.99 21.12
CA VAL A 25 1.91 5.82 19.70
C VAL A 25 1.11 4.53 19.53
N LEU A 26 -0.03 4.61 18.84
CA LEU A 26 -0.95 3.48 18.68
C LEU A 26 -0.78 2.78 17.32
N HIS A 27 -0.43 3.53 16.28
CA HIS A 27 -0.47 3.09 14.87
C HIS A 27 -1.87 2.73 14.38
N GLY A 28 -2.91 3.28 15.00
CA GLY A 28 -4.29 2.84 14.78
C GLY A 28 -4.80 2.91 13.34
N ALA A 29 -4.22 3.76 12.50
CA ALA A 29 -4.61 3.94 11.09
C ALA A 29 -3.97 2.93 10.11
N THR A 30 -3.12 2.02 10.57
CA THR A 30 -2.44 1.05 9.68
C THR A 30 -3.27 -0.16 9.33
N GLY A 31 -4.48 -0.31 9.89
CA GLY A 31 -5.33 -1.45 9.59
C GLY A 31 -5.83 -1.45 8.15
N SER A 32 -6.39 -2.57 7.70
CA SER A 32 -6.92 -2.72 6.33
C SER A 32 -7.97 -3.82 6.22
N LEU A 33 -9.09 -3.50 5.56
CA LEU A 33 -10.09 -4.46 5.11
C LEU A 33 -9.60 -5.14 3.82
N TYR A 34 -9.51 -6.47 3.79
CA TYR A 34 -8.98 -7.26 2.66
C TYR A 34 -7.60 -6.81 2.15
N GLY A 35 -6.83 -6.10 3.00
CA GLY A 35 -5.49 -5.66 2.67
C GLY A 35 -4.54 -6.83 2.38
N VAL A 36 -4.83 -7.96 3.02
CA VAL A 36 -4.22 -9.27 2.80
C VAL A 36 -5.25 -10.16 2.10
N SER A 37 -4.84 -10.80 1.00
CA SER A 37 -5.63 -11.84 0.35
C SER A 37 -5.34 -13.19 0.99
N GLU A 38 -4.07 -13.59 1.01
CA GLU A 38 -3.60 -14.84 1.62
C GLU A 38 -2.21 -14.61 2.24
N ASP A 39 -1.67 -15.63 2.88
CA ASP A 39 -0.27 -15.64 3.30
C ASP A 39 0.69 -15.33 2.12
N GLY A 40 1.46 -14.25 2.25
CA GLY A 40 2.39 -13.77 1.23
C GLY A 40 1.77 -12.88 0.14
N VAL A 41 0.51 -12.43 0.31
CA VAL A 41 -0.18 -11.52 -0.64
C VAL A 41 -0.83 -10.31 0.09
N PRO A 42 -0.20 -9.11 0.08
CA PRO A 42 1.08 -8.80 -0.56
C PRO A 42 2.26 -9.48 0.16
N GLY A 43 3.44 -9.42 -0.44
CA GLY A 43 4.65 -10.07 0.05
C GLY A 43 5.03 -9.61 1.45
N ASP A 44 5.62 -10.54 2.20
CA ASP A 44 6.04 -10.37 3.59
C ASP A 44 6.94 -9.15 3.77
N GLU A 45 7.80 -8.83 2.80
CA GLU A 45 8.71 -7.70 2.87
C GLU A 45 7.99 -6.35 2.97
N LEU A 46 6.79 -6.25 2.40
CA LEU A 46 5.95 -5.07 2.52
C LEU A 46 5.18 -5.07 3.85
N LEU A 47 4.61 -6.20 4.25
CA LEU A 47 3.75 -6.29 5.43
C LEU A 47 4.55 -6.22 6.72
N ASP A 48 5.66 -6.94 6.80
CA ASP A 48 6.50 -7.01 7.99
C ASP A 48 7.21 -5.66 8.25
N ALA A 49 7.27 -4.73 7.29
CA ALA A 49 7.76 -3.38 7.54
C ALA A 49 6.75 -2.48 8.29
N LEU A 50 5.49 -2.89 8.38
CA LEU A 50 4.38 -2.13 8.97
C LEU A 50 4.04 -2.65 10.37
N ASP A 51 3.46 -1.80 11.21
CA ASP A 51 2.97 -2.17 12.55
C ASP A 51 1.45 -2.35 12.49
N ILE A 52 1.02 -3.46 11.87
CA ILE A 52 -0.39 -3.75 11.58
C ILE A 52 -1.15 -4.04 12.88
N THR A 53 -2.04 -3.14 13.29
CA THR A 53 -2.84 -3.33 14.51
C THR A 53 -4.09 -4.18 14.28
N THR A 54 -4.70 -4.09 13.12
CA THR A 54 -5.96 -4.76 12.77
C THR A 54 -5.99 -5.16 11.30
N LEU A 55 -6.70 -6.24 11.00
CA LEU A 55 -7.06 -6.63 9.63
C LEU A 55 -8.54 -7.03 9.62
N ALA A 56 -9.34 -6.44 8.75
CA ALA A 56 -10.73 -6.87 8.55
C ALA A 56 -10.82 -7.84 7.36
N VAL A 57 -11.55 -8.94 7.52
CA VAL A 57 -11.51 -10.12 6.63
C VAL A 57 -12.79 -10.96 6.73
N LYS A 58 -13.01 -11.90 5.79
CA LYS A 58 -14.10 -12.89 5.89
C LYS A 58 -13.75 -14.02 6.87
N PRO A 59 -14.77 -14.76 7.35
CA PRO A 59 -14.51 -16.06 7.96
C PRO A 59 -13.89 -17.03 6.96
N ASP A 60 -13.15 -18.02 7.46
CA ASP A 60 -12.52 -19.05 6.65
C ASP A 60 -13.53 -19.73 5.71
N GLY A 61 -13.23 -19.73 4.42
CA GLY A 61 -14.11 -20.29 3.39
C GLY A 61 -15.37 -19.47 3.11
N GLY A 62 -15.45 -18.21 3.59
CA GLY A 62 -16.48 -17.25 3.21
C GLY A 62 -16.54 -17.05 1.70
N ALA A 63 -17.72 -16.70 1.18
CA ALA A 63 -18.03 -16.74 -0.25
C ALA A 63 -18.01 -15.36 -0.92
N GLN A 64 -17.96 -14.27 -0.16
CA GLN A 64 -18.08 -12.91 -0.69
C GLN A 64 -16.92 -12.56 -1.62
N HIS A 65 -15.70 -12.96 -1.22
CA HIS A 65 -14.47 -12.68 -1.93
C HIS A 65 -13.64 -13.97 -2.05
N PRO A 66 -12.79 -14.11 -3.08
CA PRO A 66 -12.04 -15.34 -3.34
C PRO A 66 -10.90 -15.59 -2.34
N GLY A 67 -10.36 -14.53 -1.73
CA GLY A 67 -9.34 -14.56 -0.69
C GLY A 67 -9.78 -13.77 0.55
N GLY A 68 -8.89 -13.59 1.50
CA GLY A 68 -9.10 -12.86 2.75
C GLY A 68 -9.64 -13.75 3.88
N ASP A 69 -9.18 -14.99 3.99
CA ASP A 69 -9.59 -15.88 5.08
C ASP A 69 -8.99 -15.43 6.43
N ALA A 70 -9.77 -15.57 7.50
CA ALA A 70 -9.38 -15.14 8.85
C ALA A 70 -8.08 -15.80 9.33
N SER A 71 -7.91 -17.09 9.09
CA SER A 71 -6.71 -17.84 9.48
C SER A 71 -5.43 -17.35 8.75
N ASP A 72 -5.56 -16.91 7.50
CA ASP A 72 -4.42 -16.36 6.74
C ASP A 72 -4.04 -14.98 7.28
N ALA A 73 -5.04 -14.14 7.57
CA ALA A 73 -4.81 -12.85 8.21
C ALA A 73 -4.16 -12.99 9.59
N VAL A 74 -4.60 -13.97 10.40
CA VAL A 74 -3.96 -14.26 11.69
C VAL A 74 -2.51 -14.72 11.50
N THR A 75 -2.23 -15.53 10.48
CA THR A 75 -0.86 -15.96 10.15
C THR A 75 0.04 -14.76 9.87
N VAL A 76 -0.43 -13.77 9.08
CA VAL A 76 0.28 -12.50 8.88
C VAL A 76 0.48 -11.75 10.20
N LEU A 77 -0.57 -11.54 10.99
CA LEU A 77 -0.51 -10.76 12.23
C LEU A 77 0.48 -11.37 13.24
N ARG A 78 0.59 -12.71 13.30
CA ARG A 78 1.54 -13.40 14.18
C ARG A 78 2.99 -13.30 13.73
N ARG A 79 3.28 -13.01 12.46
CA ARG A 79 4.65 -12.70 12.05
C ARG A 79 5.16 -11.42 12.71
N GLY A 80 4.29 -10.43 12.85
CA GLY A 80 4.59 -9.18 13.57
C GLY A 80 5.02 -9.38 15.03
N ASP A 81 4.55 -10.44 15.71
CA ASP A 81 4.95 -10.76 17.09
C ASP A 81 6.46 -10.97 17.24
N ARG A 82 7.11 -11.51 16.20
CA ARG A 82 8.55 -11.80 16.19
C ARG A 82 9.39 -10.52 16.25
N GLU A 83 8.83 -9.40 15.80
CA GLU A 83 9.47 -8.08 15.79
C GLU A 83 9.10 -7.24 17.03
N GLY A 84 8.43 -7.83 18.02
CA GLY A 84 7.98 -7.12 19.23
C GLY A 84 6.84 -6.14 18.98
N LYS A 85 6.16 -6.26 17.84
CA LYS A 85 4.98 -5.46 17.47
C LYS A 85 3.77 -6.03 18.20
N GLY A 86 2.84 -5.17 18.59
CA GLY A 86 1.70 -5.54 19.44
C GLY A 86 0.86 -6.72 18.92
N THR A 87 -0.07 -7.19 19.74
CA THR A 87 -0.94 -8.32 19.37
C THR A 87 -2.07 -7.86 18.42
N GLY A 88 -1.75 -7.67 17.14
CA GLY A 88 -2.76 -7.31 16.14
C GLY A 88 -3.91 -8.32 16.05
N LEU A 89 -5.10 -7.86 15.66
CA LEU A 89 -6.37 -8.61 15.68
C LEU A 89 -7.03 -8.70 14.30
N ALA A 90 -7.65 -9.84 14.00
CA ALA A 90 -8.47 -10.05 12.80
C ALA A 90 -9.95 -9.79 13.12
N PHE A 91 -10.53 -8.78 12.49
CA PHE A 91 -11.96 -8.47 12.53
C PHE A 91 -12.69 -9.26 11.45
N VAL A 92 -13.47 -10.26 11.85
CA VAL A 92 -14.07 -11.24 10.94
C VAL A 92 -15.51 -10.84 10.62
N TYR A 93 -15.73 -10.38 9.39
CA TYR A 93 -17.03 -9.98 8.85
C TYR A 93 -17.86 -11.22 8.57
N LEU A 94 -18.64 -11.66 9.56
CA LEU A 94 -19.32 -12.96 9.50
C LEU A 94 -20.40 -13.04 8.41
N GLN A 95 -20.93 -11.91 7.93
CA GLN A 95 -21.86 -11.90 6.80
C GLN A 95 -21.18 -12.19 5.46
N ASP A 96 -19.85 -12.13 5.35
CA ASP A 96 -19.12 -12.52 4.12
C ASP A 96 -19.15 -14.04 3.84
N LEU A 97 -19.93 -14.81 4.62
CA LEU A 97 -20.40 -16.15 4.25
C LEU A 97 -21.36 -16.15 3.06
N PHE A 98 -21.93 -14.99 2.75
CA PHE A 98 -22.76 -14.74 1.58
C PHE A 98 -21.90 -14.32 0.40
N ALA A 99 -22.39 -14.49 -0.83
CA ALA A 99 -21.57 -14.32 -2.04
C ALA A 99 -21.83 -12.99 -2.76
N LYS A 100 -22.90 -12.28 -2.41
CA LYS A 100 -23.38 -11.10 -3.13
C LYS A 100 -23.25 -9.84 -2.31
N TRP A 101 -23.20 -8.72 -3.01
CA TRP A 101 -23.47 -7.41 -2.43
C TRP A 101 -24.76 -6.79 -3.02
N PRO A 102 -25.71 -6.33 -2.19
CA PRO A 102 -25.87 -6.64 -0.76
C PRO A 102 -25.98 -8.16 -0.50
N TYR A 103 -25.63 -8.62 0.71
CA TYR A 103 -25.72 -10.04 1.07
C TYR A 103 -27.12 -10.59 0.90
N GLU A 104 -27.24 -11.87 0.58
CA GLU A 104 -28.54 -12.52 0.49
C GLU A 104 -29.26 -12.54 1.85
N ASP A 105 -30.36 -11.78 2.00
CA ASP A 105 -31.23 -11.86 3.17
C ASP A 105 -32.08 -13.15 3.12
N VAL A 106 -31.46 -14.25 3.55
CA VAL A 106 -32.06 -15.60 3.60
C VAL A 106 -32.76 -15.89 4.94
N GLY A 107 -32.86 -14.90 5.82
CA GLY A 107 -33.40 -15.04 7.17
C GLY A 107 -32.37 -15.49 8.22
N ILE A 108 -32.62 -15.07 9.47
CA ILE A 108 -31.67 -15.22 10.59
C ILE A 108 -31.35 -16.68 10.94
N ASP A 109 -32.32 -17.60 10.81
CA ASP A 109 -32.12 -19.01 11.12
C ASP A 109 -31.09 -19.67 10.18
N VAL A 110 -31.15 -19.33 8.88
CA VAL A 110 -30.19 -19.83 7.89
C VAL A 110 -28.81 -19.22 8.13
N TYR A 111 -28.74 -17.95 8.52
CA TYR A 111 -27.47 -17.33 8.91
C TYR A 111 -26.86 -18.04 10.13
N HIS A 112 -27.66 -18.31 11.17
CA HIS A 112 -27.22 -19.05 12.35
C HIS A 112 -26.74 -20.47 12.04
N GLU A 113 -27.39 -21.17 11.11
CA GLU A 113 -26.93 -22.49 10.65
C GLU A 113 -25.52 -22.39 10.03
N ARG A 114 -25.28 -21.38 9.20
CA ARG A 114 -23.94 -21.14 8.61
C ARG A 114 -22.91 -20.75 9.66
N LEU A 115 -23.27 -19.90 10.63
CA LEU A 115 -22.39 -19.55 11.76
C LEU A 115 -22.00 -20.79 12.57
N CYS A 116 -22.94 -21.68 12.85
CA CYS A 116 -22.67 -22.95 13.54
C CYS A 116 -21.68 -23.84 12.76
N ALA A 117 -21.68 -23.75 11.43
CA ALA A 117 -20.78 -24.54 10.59
C ALA A 117 -19.38 -23.94 10.49
N VAL A 118 -19.26 -22.60 10.40
CA VAL A 118 -17.97 -21.94 10.11
C VAL A 118 -17.19 -21.52 11.36
N VAL A 119 -17.88 -21.14 12.45
CA VAL A 119 -17.20 -20.57 13.63
C VAL A 119 -16.34 -21.60 14.36
N PRO A 120 -16.85 -22.81 14.72
CA PRO A 120 -16.04 -23.77 15.48
C PRO A 120 -14.74 -24.21 14.79
N PRO A 121 -14.71 -24.48 13.46
CA PRO A 121 -13.47 -24.77 12.75
C PRO A 121 -12.40 -23.67 12.83
N MET A 122 -12.80 -22.39 12.92
CA MET A 122 -11.86 -21.27 13.04
C MET A 122 -11.20 -21.16 14.43
N LEU A 123 -11.74 -21.83 15.46
CA LEU A 123 -11.22 -21.77 16.83
C LEU A 123 -10.01 -22.70 17.03
N THR A 124 -8.98 -22.51 16.21
CA THR A 124 -7.72 -23.25 16.25
C THR A 124 -6.74 -22.63 17.23
N GLU A 125 -5.71 -23.38 17.63
CA GLU A 125 -4.57 -22.83 18.39
C GLU A 125 -3.88 -21.69 17.62
N GLY A 126 -3.80 -21.81 16.28
CA GLY A 126 -3.31 -20.75 15.40
C GLY A 126 -4.09 -19.45 15.55
N ASN A 127 -5.38 -19.50 15.84
CA ASN A 127 -6.25 -18.33 15.94
C ASN A 127 -6.49 -17.83 17.37
N GLU A 128 -5.96 -18.51 18.38
CA GLU A 128 -6.23 -18.20 19.78
C GLU A 128 -5.83 -16.75 20.14
N GLY A 129 -6.79 -15.99 20.68
CA GLY A 129 -6.60 -14.61 21.10
C GLY A 129 -6.44 -13.58 19.98
N ARG A 130 -6.71 -13.95 18.72
CA ARG A 130 -6.51 -13.08 17.55
C ARG A 130 -7.78 -12.69 16.81
N LEU A 131 -8.91 -13.35 17.07
CA LEU A 131 -10.16 -13.11 16.36
C LEU A 131 -11.04 -12.12 17.12
N VAL A 132 -11.72 -11.24 16.38
CA VAL A 132 -12.88 -10.45 16.81
C VAL A 132 -13.99 -10.70 15.79
N PHE A 133 -15.19 -11.05 16.23
CA PHE A 133 -16.30 -11.31 15.31
C PHE A 133 -17.15 -10.08 15.11
N VAL A 134 -17.35 -9.70 13.84
CA VAL A 134 -18.28 -8.65 13.39
C VAL A 134 -19.56 -9.35 12.92
N PRO A 135 -20.64 -9.42 13.73
CA PRO A 135 -21.79 -10.27 13.42
C PRO A 135 -22.65 -9.75 12.28
N PHE A 136 -22.68 -8.43 12.07
CA PHE A 136 -23.43 -7.77 11.01
C PHE A 136 -22.57 -6.64 10.46
N ASN A 137 -22.57 -6.48 9.15
CA ASN A 137 -21.96 -5.38 8.44
C ASN A 137 -23.05 -4.44 7.89
N GLU A 138 -22.87 -3.13 8.03
CA GLU A 138 -23.76 -2.07 7.53
C GLU A 138 -25.26 -2.32 7.73
N PRO A 139 -25.75 -2.61 8.96
CA PRO A 139 -27.17 -2.90 9.19
C PRO A 139 -28.08 -1.70 8.83
N ASP A 140 -27.54 -0.48 8.86
CA ASP A 140 -28.18 0.74 8.37
C ASP A 140 -28.31 0.78 6.84
N TRP A 141 -27.39 0.20 6.08
CA TRP A 141 -27.42 0.23 4.61
C TRP A 141 -28.11 -0.99 3.97
N ILE A 142 -27.83 -2.20 4.47
CA ILE A 142 -28.18 -3.46 3.78
C ILE A 142 -29.42 -4.19 4.34
N TRP A 143 -29.28 -5.37 4.97
CA TRP A 143 -30.38 -6.28 5.39
C TRP A 143 -31.56 -5.59 6.08
N TYR A 144 -31.29 -4.54 6.85
CA TYR A 144 -32.31 -3.87 7.66
C TYR A 144 -32.62 -2.45 7.16
N GLY A 145 -31.72 -1.78 6.43
CA GLY A 145 -31.97 -0.45 5.86
C GLY A 145 -32.29 0.63 6.90
N LEU A 146 -31.63 0.60 8.07
CA LEU A 146 -31.96 1.39 9.28
C LEU A 146 -31.63 2.89 9.22
N LYS A 147 -31.58 3.50 8.03
CA LYS A 147 -31.34 4.94 7.82
C LYS A 147 -32.48 5.83 8.30
N GLU A 148 -33.67 5.25 8.41
CA GLU A 148 -34.88 5.91 8.86
C GLU A 148 -35.25 5.40 10.25
N ASN A 149 -35.87 6.25 11.07
CA ASN A 149 -36.43 5.87 12.37
C ASN A 149 -37.67 4.96 12.20
N ASP A 150 -37.47 3.74 11.69
CA ASP A 150 -38.47 2.66 11.61
C ASP A 150 -38.30 1.71 12.82
N PRO A 151 -39.19 1.79 13.82
CA PRO A 151 -39.10 0.94 15.01
C PRO A 151 -39.21 -0.55 14.70
N ALA A 152 -39.94 -0.95 13.66
CA ALA A 152 -40.15 -2.37 13.35
C ALA A 152 -38.89 -3.00 12.74
N LEU A 153 -38.21 -2.28 11.84
CA LEU A 153 -36.93 -2.72 11.29
C LEU A 153 -35.84 -2.74 12.38
N PHE A 154 -35.82 -1.71 13.24
CA PHE A 154 -34.89 -1.68 14.38
C PHE A 154 -35.16 -2.83 15.37
N ASP A 155 -36.43 -3.11 15.69
CA ASP A 155 -36.80 -4.22 16.56
C ASP A 155 -36.41 -5.59 15.95
N ARG A 156 -36.55 -5.74 14.63
CA ARG A 156 -36.05 -6.92 13.88
C ARG A 156 -34.53 -7.05 14.05
N PHE A 157 -33.77 -5.99 13.74
CA PHE A 157 -32.32 -5.99 13.89
C PHE A 157 -31.89 -6.32 15.32
N MET A 158 -32.52 -5.71 16.34
CA MET A 158 -32.15 -5.98 17.74
C MET A 158 -32.51 -7.40 18.19
N ALA A 159 -33.56 -8.01 17.64
CA ALA A 159 -33.87 -9.42 17.88
C ALA A 159 -32.79 -10.33 17.27
N ASP A 160 -32.38 -10.04 16.04
CA ASP A 160 -31.34 -10.78 15.31
C ASP A 160 -29.96 -10.58 15.97
N TRP A 161 -29.58 -9.36 16.34
CA TRP A 161 -28.38 -9.06 17.12
C TRP A 161 -28.35 -9.86 18.42
N THR A 162 -29.43 -9.79 19.21
CA THR A 162 -29.48 -10.44 20.53
C THR A 162 -29.32 -11.96 20.43
N THR A 163 -29.97 -12.58 19.44
CA THR A 163 -29.90 -14.03 19.23
C THR A 163 -28.54 -14.45 18.67
N THR A 164 -27.98 -13.70 17.72
CA THR A 164 -26.65 -13.93 17.14
C THR A 164 -25.53 -13.77 18.17
N ALA A 165 -25.55 -12.69 18.96
CA ALA A 165 -24.54 -12.45 19.99
C ALA A 165 -24.53 -13.58 21.04
N ARG A 166 -25.71 -14.08 21.45
CA ARG A 166 -25.82 -15.22 22.38
C ARG A 166 -25.33 -16.52 21.75
N LEU A 167 -25.62 -16.75 20.47
CA LEU A 167 -25.13 -17.89 19.73
C LEU A 167 -23.60 -17.89 19.66
N LEU A 168 -23.00 -16.78 19.22
CA LEU A 168 -21.54 -16.64 19.08
C LEU A 168 -20.82 -16.81 20.42
N ARG A 169 -21.34 -16.22 21.51
CA ARG A 169 -20.79 -16.43 22.87
C ARG A 169 -20.88 -17.88 23.34
N GLY A 170 -21.83 -18.67 22.81
CA GLY A 170 -21.92 -20.10 23.07
C GLY A 170 -20.98 -20.94 22.20
N LEU A 171 -20.84 -20.58 20.92
CA LEU A 171 -19.97 -21.27 19.96
C LEU A 171 -18.48 -20.99 20.21
N ALA A 172 -18.14 -19.76 20.57
CA ALA A 172 -16.78 -19.27 20.74
C ALA A 172 -16.62 -18.47 22.04
N PRO A 173 -16.65 -19.15 23.22
CA PRO A 173 -16.48 -18.47 24.49
C PRO A 173 -15.13 -17.73 24.55
N GLY A 174 -15.16 -16.43 24.85
CA GLY A 174 -13.96 -15.60 24.99
C GLY A 174 -13.50 -14.89 23.71
N VAL A 175 -14.11 -15.16 22.56
CA VAL A 175 -13.89 -14.36 21.35
C VAL A 175 -14.72 -13.07 21.43
N PRO A 176 -14.11 -11.87 21.37
CA PRO A 176 -14.82 -10.58 21.42
C PRO A 176 -15.78 -10.39 20.23
N LEU A 177 -16.86 -9.64 20.45
CA LEU A 177 -17.73 -9.14 19.39
C LEU A 177 -17.44 -7.66 19.09
N ALA A 178 -17.58 -7.26 17.83
CA ALA A 178 -17.60 -5.90 17.34
C ALA A 178 -18.97 -5.52 16.78
N GLY A 179 -19.43 -4.28 16.99
CA GLY A 179 -20.65 -3.79 16.36
C GLY A 179 -21.07 -2.41 16.86
N PRO A 180 -22.14 -1.83 16.27
CA PRO A 180 -23.08 -2.44 15.33
C PRO A 180 -22.63 -2.45 13.86
N ASN A 181 -21.49 -1.86 13.52
CA ASN A 181 -20.92 -1.79 12.16
C ASN A 181 -21.72 -0.94 11.16
N GLU A 182 -22.20 0.23 11.56
CA GLU A 182 -22.94 1.11 10.65
C GLU A 182 -22.06 1.62 9.49
N ALA A 183 -22.62 1.70 8.28
CA ALA A 183 -22.01 2.33 7.12
C ALA A 183 -21.77 3.84 7.33
N PHE A 184 -22.64 4.46 8.15
CA PHE A 184 -22.52 5.85 8.57
C PHE A 184 -22.80 5.97 10.07
N PHE A 185 -22.04 6.81 10.77
CA PHE A 185 -22.31 7.05 12.18
C PHE A 185 -23.64 7.81 12.37
N HIS A 186 -24.65 7.15 12.96
CA HIS A 186 -25.92 7.78 13.31
C HIS A 186 -26.10 7.88 14.84
N PRO A 187 -26.02 9.09 15.45
CA PRO A 187 -26.11 9.24 16.91
C PRO A 187 -27.38 8.69 17.54
N GLU A 188 -28.53 8.77 16.85
CA GLU A 188 -29.80 8.25 17.33
C GLU A 188 -29.84 6.72 17.30
N PHE A 189 -29.39 6.12 16.20
CA PHE A 189 -29.28 4.66 16.07
C PHE A 189 -28.33 4.09 17.12
N MET A 190 -27.11 4.64 17.22
CA MET A 190 -26.10 4.18 18.17
C MET A 190 -26.61 4.27 19.62
N ARG A 191 -27.36 5.33 19.97
CA ARG A 191 -28.01 5.44 21.27
C ARG A 191 -29.00 4.29 21.52
N HIS A 192 -29.88 4.01 20.55
CA HIS A 192 -30.87 2.95 20.67
C HIS A 192 -30.22 1.58 20.74
N PHE A 193 -29.22 1.31 19.89
CA PHE A 193 -28.43 0.09 19.88
C PHE A 193 -27.77 -0.15 21.25
N LEU A 194 -26.95 0.79 21.74
CA LEU A 194 -26.26 0.66 23.03
C LEU A 194 -27.22 0.46 24.19
N THR A 195 -28.34 1.19 24.20
CA THR A 195 -29.39 1.02 25.22
C THR A 195 -29.93 -0.40 25.21
N ARG A 196 -30.30 -0.91 24.02
CA ARG A 196 -30.92 -2.22 23.90
C ARG A 196 -29.94 -3.36 24.14
N ALA A 197 -28.71 -3.24 23.64
CA ALA A 197 -27.63 -4.21 23.85
C ALA A 197 -27.24 -4.29 25.35
N ARG A 198 -27.18 -3.17 26.07
CA ARG A 198 -26.99 -3.15 27.53
C ARG A 198 -28.11 -3.91 28.23
N ASP A 199 -29.36 -3.58 27.91
CA ASP A 199 -30.53 -4.13 28.60
C ASP A 199 -30.75 -5.63 28.33
N THR A 200 -30.27 -6.14 27.19
CA THR A 200 -30.33 -7.57 26.85
C THR A 200 -29.07 -8.36 27.23
N GLY A 201 -28.03 -7.69 27.75
CA GLY A 201 -26.75 -8.29 28.10
C GLY A 201 -25.93 -8.74 26.90
N THR A 202 -25.99 -7.98 25.79
CA THR A 202 -25.35 -8.29 24.50
C THR A 202 -24.53 -7.11 23.96
N LEU A 203 -24.02 -6.24 24.84
CA LEU A 203 -23.03 -5.24 24.43
C LEU A 203 -21.83 -5.93 23.76
N PRO A 204 -21.32 -5.40 22.65
CA PRO A 204 -20.07 -5.87 22.09
C PRO A 204 -18.90 -5.42 22.99
N GLU A 205 -17.76 -6.08 22.84
CA GLU A 205 -16.51 -5.68 23.49
C GLU A 205 -15.82 -4.55 22.70
N TRP A 206 -16.09 -4.49 21.40
CA TRP A 206 -15.62 -3.46 20.48
C TRP A 206 -16.81 -2.71 19.88
N ALA A 207 -16.74 -1.38 19.87
CA ALA A 207 -17.62 -0.57 19.05
C ALA A 207 -17.03 -0.44 17.65
N SER A 208 -17.89 -0.55 16.64
CA SER A 208 -17.48 -0.39 15.25
C SER A 208 -18.52 0.34 14.40
N TRP A 209 -18.01 1.15 13.46
CA TRP A 209 -18.73 1.89 12.43
C TRP A 209 -17.75 2.36 11.35
N HIS A 210 -18.26 2.78 10.20
CA HIS A 210 -17.44 3.21 9.07
C HIS A 210 -17.35 4.73 8.93
N GLU A 211 -16.24 5.20 8.35
CA GLU A 211 -15.97 6.60 7.99
C GLU A 211 -15.50 6.70 6.53
N LEU A 212 -16.43 6.49 5.59
CA LEU A 212 -16.15 6.28 4.17
C LEU A 212 -16.25 7.54 3.30
N SER A 213 -16.57 8.71 3.85
CA SER A 213 -16.75 9.93 3.06
C SER A 213 -15.55 10.88 3.19
N PRO A 214 -15.23 11.69 2.18
CA PRO A 214 -14.27 12.79 2.37
C PRO A 214 -14.68 13.75 3.51
N GLY A 215 -16.00 13.91 3.72
CA GLY A 215 -16.55 14.72 4.80
C GLY A 215 -16.21 14.23 6.21
N SER A 216 -15.86 12.95 6.36
CA SER A 216 -15.44 12.37 7.63
C SER A 216 -14.16 13.00 8.19
N LEU A 217 -13.30 13.56 7.33
CA LEU A 217 -12.15 14.39 7.73
C LEU A 217 -12.55 15.62 8.57
N ALA A 218 -13.80 16.08 8.45
CA ALA A 218 -14.37 17.16 9.25
C ALA A 218 -15.24 16.67 10.41
N SER A 219 -15.97 15.56 10.26
CA SER A 219 -16.98 15.14 11.24
C SER A 219 -16.52 14.08 12.24
N TYR A 220 -15.50 13.28 11.92
CA TYR A 220 -15.13 12.10 12.72
C TYR A 220 -14.87 12.40 14.21
N ARG A 221 -14.08 13.44 14.53
CA ARG A 221 -13.81 13.79 15.95
C ARG A 221 -15.11 14.10 16.71
N GLY A 222 -16.09 14.67 16.02
CA GLY A 222 -17.44 14.90 16.55
C GLY A 222 -18.22 13.60 16.75
N HIS A 223 -18.16 12.66 15.81
CA HIS A 223 -18.75 11.33 15.94
C HIS A 223 -18.18 10.56 17.14
N TYR A 224 -16.86 10.53 17.27
CA TYR A 224 -16.17 9.93 18.42
C TYR A 224 -16.61 10.55 19.75
N ALA A 225 -16.64 11.89 19.84
CA ALA A 225 -17.07 12.58 21.05
C ALA A 225 -18.53 12.24 21.40
N ALA A 226 -19.43 12.25 20.41
CA ALA A 226 -20.83 11.86 20.61
C ALA A 226 -20.95 10.41 21.09
N TYR A 227 -20.18 9.48 20.52
CA TYR A 227 -20.12 8.09 20.97
C TYR A 227 -19.69 7.98 22.45
N ARG A 228 -18.60 8.64 22.84
CA ARG A 228 -18.13 8.65 24.24
C ARG A 228 -19.16 9.25 25.21
N GLU A 229 -19.91 10.27 24.79
CA GLU A 229 -21.03 10.82 25.57
C GLU A 229 -22.18 9.83 25.73
N LEU A 230 -22.47 9.02 24.70
CA LEU A 230 -23.48 7.95 24.77
C LEU A 230 -23.08 6.88 25.79
N GLU A 231 -21.83 6.43 25.77
CA GLU A 231 -21.32 5.47 26.76
C GLU A 231 -21.52 5.99 28.19
N ALA A 232 -21.02 7.20 28.46
CA ALA A 232 -21.14 7.83 29.78
C ALA A 232 -22.60 8.03 30.21
N GLY A 233 -23.46 8.50 29.30
CA GLY A 233 -24.89 8.73 29.57
C GLY A 233 -25.69 7.46 29.83
N LEU A 234 -25.25 6.32 29.28
CA LEU A 234 -25.90 5.02 29.46
C LEU A 234 -25.29 4.17 30.58
N GLY A 235 -24.23 4.66 31.23
CA GLY A 235 -23.51 3.94 32.28
C GLY A 235 -22.67 2.78 31.74
N ILE A 236 -22.22 2.88 30.50
CA ILE A 236 -21.34 1.90 29.83
C ILE A 236 -19.90 2.41 30.00
N GLY A 237 -18.99 1.53 30.43
CA GLY A 237 -17.56 1.85 30.46
C GLY A 237 -17.01 2.00 29.04
N PRO A 238 -15.90 2.73 28.83
CA PRO A 238 -15.38 2.97 27.50
C PRO A 238 -14.99 1.65 26.83
N LEU A 239 -15.70 1.30 25.76
CA LEU A 239 -15.39 0.20 24.87
C LEU A 239 -14.19 0.58 24.00
N GLN A 240 -13.48 -0.44 23.53
CA GLN A 240 -12.51 -0.25 22.45
C GLN A 240 -13.26 0.11 21.16
N VAL A 241 -12.63 0.90 20.30
CA VAL A 241 -13.24 1.38 19.05
C VAL A 241 -12.37 0.92 17.89
N ASN A 242 -12.98 0.29 16.89
CA ASN A 242 -12.39 0.11 15.58
C ASN A 242 -13.28 0.81 14.53
N ILE A 243 -12.70 1.73 13.76
CA ILE A 243 -13.30 2.23 12.53
C ILE A 243 -12.92 1.26 11.43
N ASP A 244 -13.59 0.12 11.38
CA ASP A 244 -13.19 -1.05 10.58
C ASP A 244 -13.41 -0.90 9.08
N GLU A 245 -13.92 0.25 8.65
CA GLU A 245 -13.68 0.80 7.31
C GLU A 245 -13.53 2.33 7.36
N TYR A 246 -12.40 2.85 6.89
CA TYR A 246 -12.21 4.29 6.71
C TYR A 246 -11.65 4.67 5.34
N ALA A 247 -11.86 5.94 4.99
CA ALA A 247 -11.45 6.56 3.74
C ALA A 247 -12.14 5.98 2.49
N ASN A 248 -11.82 6.59 1.36
CA ASN A 248 -12.51 6.41 0.08
C ASN A 248 -11.49 6.28 -1.05
N ASN A 249 -11.98 6.03 -2.28
CA ASN A 249 -11.12 5.82 -3.44
C ASN A 249 -10.09 6.94 -3.61
N ARG A 250 -10.51 8.20 -3.49
CA ARG A 250 -9.65 9.37 -3.64
C ARG A 250 -8.52 9.46 -2.60
N ASP A 251 -8.68 8.92 -1.41
CA ASP A 251 -7.73 9.17 -0.32
C ASP A 251 -6.71 8.04 -0.13
N LEU A 252 -7.08 6.78 -0.33
CA LEU A 252 -6.33 5.62 0.15
C LEU A 252 -4.90 5.44 -0.40
N SER A 253 -4.60 5.89 -1.63
CA SER A 253 -3.23 5.84 -2.15
C SER A 253 -2.42 7.11 -1.90
N VAL A 254 -3.02 8.16 -1.34
CA VAL A 254 -2.48 9.53 -1.35
C VAL A 254 -1.87 9.88 0.01
N PRO A 255 -0.52 9.96 0.14
CA PRO A 255 0.15 10.28 1.41
C PRO A 255 -0.38 11.55 2.10
N GLY A 256 -0.64 12.60 1.33
CA GLY A 256 -1.18 13.87 1.84
C GLY A 256 -2.62 13.77 2.37
N GLN A 257 -3.37 12.75 1.99
CA GLN A 257 -4.70 12.46 2.56
C GLN A 257 -4.58 11.52 3.77
N LEU A 258 -3.77 10.46 3.65
CA LEU A 258 -3.58 9.49 4.74
C LEU A 258 -3.06 10.13 6.04
N VAL A 259 -2.25 11.20 5.96
CA VAL A 259 -1.81 11.94 7.16
C VAL A 259 -2.96 12.59 7.94
N GLN A 260 -4.02 13.02 7.25
CA GLN A 260 -5.17 13.64 7.89
C GLN A 260 -5.97 12.58 8.68
N TRP A 261 -6.15 11.40 8.10
CA TRP A 261 -6.76 10.24 8.75
C TRP A 261 -5.95 9.75 9.95
N ALA A 262 -4.64 9.53 9.77
CA ALA A 262 -3.75 9.09 10.85
C ALA A 262 -3.73 10.07 12.03
N ALA A 263 -3.71 11.38 11.77
CA ALA A 263 -3.77 12.40 12.82
C ALA A 263 -5.06 12.31 13.65
N MET A 264 -6.21 12.11 13.01
CA MET A 264 -7.49 11.97 13.71
C MET A 264 -7.55 10.73 14.61
N PHE A 265 -7.09 9.58 14.11
CA PHE A 265 -7.14 8.33 14.86
C PHE A 265 -6.11 8.25 16.00
N GLU A 266 -4.96 8.91 15.85
CA GLU A 266 -4.01 9.08 16.97
C GLU A 266 -4.52 10.03 18.05
N ASP A 267 -5.24 11.10 17.68
CA ASP A 267 -5.85 12.00 18.66
C ASP A 267 -6.90 11.28 19.53
N THR A 268 -7.67 10.36 18.94
CA THR A 268 -8.76 9.64 19.62
C THR A 268 -8.35 8.27 20.16
N LYS A 269 -7.14 7.81 19.84
CA LYS A 269 -6.55 6.51 20.21
C LYS A 269 -7.47 5.34 19.85
N VAL A 270 -7.89 5.29 18.59
CA VAL A 270 -8.71 4.19 18.04
C VAL A 270 -7.94 3.37 17.02
N HIS A 271 -8.39 2.14 16.80
CA HIS A 271 -7.98 1.35 15.63
C HIS A 271 -8.88 1.70 14.45
N ALA A 272 -8.36 1.54 13.24
CA ALA A 272 -9.09 1.81 12.01
C ALA A 272 -8.50 0.98 10.86
N ASP A 273 -9.39 0.45 10.01
CA ASP A 273 -9.01 -0.35 8.87
C ASP A 273 -9.31 0.41 7.56
N MET A 274 -8.29 0.59 6.71
CA MET A 274 -8.47 1.18 5.38
C MET A 274 -9.50 0.39 4.58
N ALA A 275 -10.50 1.07 4.03
CA ALA A 275 -11.60 0.44 3.30
C ALA A 275 -11.14 -0.32 2.04
N TYR A 276 -11.96 -1.30 1.62
CA TYR A 276 -11.66 -2.19 0.49
C TYR A 276 -12.39 -1.77 -0.79
N TRP A 277 -11.79 -0.84 -1.53
CA TRP A 277 -12.31 -0.39 -2.83
C TRP A 277 -11.50 -0.88 -4.05
N THR A 278 -10.44 -1.65 -3.81
CA THR A 278 -9.48 -2.07 -4.85
C THR A 278 -9.50 -3.59 -5.02
N ALA A 279 -8.38 -4.21 -5.41
CA ALA A 279 -8.24 -5.66 -5.45
C ALA A 279 -7.63 -6.18 -4.14
N ALA A 280 -8.15 -7.29 -3.62
CA ALA A 280 -7.64 -7.89 -2.39
C ALA A 280 -6.12 -8.17 -2.48
N GLY A 281 -5.44 -8.12 -1.34
CA GLY A 281 -3.99 -8.32 -1.27
C GLY A 281 -3.17 -7.16 -1.86
N GLY A 282 -3.79 -6.01 -2.09
CA GLY A 282 -3.13 -4.75 -2.49
C GLY A 282 -2.92 -3.79 -1.33
N TYR A 283 -3.20 -4.21 -0.10
CA TYR A 283 -3.17 -3.38 1.10
C TYR A 283 -3.93 -2.05 0.92
N SER A 284 -5.19 -2.16 0.49
CA SER A 284 -6.08 -1.04 0.15
C SER A 284 -5.47 -0.01 -0.82
N GLY A 285 -4.64 -0.48 -1.76
CA GLY A 285 -4.00 0.38 -2.77
C GLY A 285 -2.66 0.97 -2.35
N ALA A 286 -1.99 0.40 -1.33
CA ALA A 286 -0.62 0.75 -0.93
C ALA A 286 0.46 -0.19 -1.51
N ALA A 287 0.10 -1.41 -1.91
CA ALA A 287 1.03 -2.37 -2.53
C ALA A 287 0.81 -2.43 -4.05
N ALA A 288 1.73 -1.81 -4.81
CA ALA A 288 1.64 -1.73 -6.27
C ALA A 288 1.80 -3.10 -6.96
N ARG A 289 2.65 -3.96 -6.41
CA ARG A 289 2.89 -5.36 -6.80
C ARG A 289 3.25 -6.16 -5.53
N PRO A 290 3.43 -7.50 -5.58
CA PRO A 290 3.67 -8.30 -4.38
C PRO A 290 4.74 -7.73 -3.43
N ASN A 291 5.85 -7.23 -3.97
CA ASN A 291 6.99 -6.72 -3.19
C ASN A 291 7.34 -5.25 -3.51
N VAL A 292 6.54 -4.56 -4.33
CA VAL A 292 6.83 -3.20 -4.81
C VAL A 292 5.94 -2.19 -4.09
N PRO A 293 6.53 -1.23 -3.36
CA PRO A 293 5.78 -0.21 -2.62
C PRO A 293 5.34 0.94 -3.53
N ASN A 294 4.31 1.66 -3.12
CA ASN A 294 3.97 2.98 -3.65
C ASN A 294 4.10 4.07 -2.57
N GLY A 295 3.69 5.31 -2.89
CA GLY A 295 3.75 6.43 -1.95
C GLY A 295 2.98 6.20 -0.63
N ALA A 296 1.79 5.60 -0.68
CA ALA A 296 1.00 5.28 0.51
C ALA A 296 1.71 4.28 1.42
N TRP A 297 2.37 3.25 0.86
CA TRP A 297 3.16 2.33 1.67
C TRP A 297 4.32 3.03 2.39
N TRP A 298 5.02 3.94 1.73
CA TRP A 298 6.08 4.72 2.39
C TRP A 298 5.55 5.62 3.50
N PHE A 299 4.35 6.19 3.33
CA PHE A 299 3.65 6.90 4.39
C PHE A 299 3.37 5.98 5.59
N LEU A 300 2.74 4.82 5.34
CA LEU A 300 2.42 3.83 6.38
C LEU A 300 3.67 3.31 7.08
N LYS A 301 4.77 3.10 6.35
CA LYS A 301 6.07 2.69 6.90
C LYS A 301 6.67 3.79 7.78
N ALA A 302 6.61 5.06 7.36
CA ALA A 302 7.09 6.17 8.18
C ALA A 302 6.27 6.32 9.46
N TYR A 303 4.94 6.23 9.36
CA TYR A 303 4.02 6.27 10.49
C TYR A 303 4.24 5.09 11.45
N SER A 304 4.36 3.87 10.95
CA SER A 304 4.70 2.68 11.75
C SER A 304 6.10 2.77 12.37
N GLY A 305 7.00 3.59 11.82
CA GLY A 305 8.32 3.87 12.37
C GLY A 305 8.33 4.91 13.50
N MET A 306 7.18 5.52 13.82
CA MET A 306 7.05 6.43 14.95
C MET A 306 6.94 5.64 16.26
N THR A 307 7.83 5.90 17.21
CA THR A 307 7.88 5.22 18.51
C THR A 307 7.77 6.20 19.66
N GLY A 308 7.63 5.68 20.88
CA GLY A 308 7.49 6.45 22.12
C GLY A 308 6.07 6.97 22.32
N GLU A 309 5.97 8.25 22.64
CA GLU A 309 4.69 8.93 22.90
C GLU A 309 4.34 9.85 21.74
N THR A 310 3.08 9.88 21.32
CA THR A 310 2.58 10.99 20.50
C THR A 310 2.56 12.27 21.33
N VAL A 311 2.68 13.41 20.66
CA VAL A 311 2.64 14.72 21.30
C VAL A 311 1.55 15.61 20.72
N ARG A 312 1.20 16.69 21.42
CA ARG A 312 0.16 17.62 20.95
C ARG A 312 0.59 18.27 19.63
N VAL A 313 -0.24 18.10 18.60
CA VAL A 313 -0.14 18.81 17.32
C VAL A 313 -1.28 19.82 17.19
N SER A 314 -0.99 21.00 16.63
CA SER A 314 -1.95 22.08 16.41
C SER A 314 -1.97 22.49 14.93
N PRO A 315 -2.86 21.90 14.11
CA PRO A 315 -3.00 22.26 12.70
C PRO A 315 -3.64 23.65 12.54
N PRO A 316 -3.44 24.33 11.38
CA PRO A 316 -4.03 25.64 11.14
C PRO A 316 -5.57 25.63 11.10
N ARG A 317 -6.16 24.52 10.64
CA ARG A 317 -7.60 24.30 10.56
C ARG A 317 -7.91 22.84 10.93
N PRO A 318 -8.17 22.51 12.20
CA PRO A 318 -8.66 21.18 12.55
C PRO A 318 -10.06 20.96 11.96
N ASP A 319 -10.49 19.70 11.87
CA ASP A 319 -11.86 19.32 11.50
C ASP A 319 -12.35 19.97 10.20
N THR A 320 -11.44 20.05 9.22
CA THR A 320 -11.69 20.62 7.89
C THR A 320 -11.13 19.65 6.86
N VAL A 321 -11.95 19.33 5.86
CA VAL A 321 -11.56 18.48 4.72
C VAL A 321 -10.39 19.13 3.98
N ASP A 322 -9.38 18.34 3.64
CA ASP A 322 -8.24 18.72 2.81
C ASP A 322 -7.46 19.95 3.28
N THR A 323 -6.85 19.82 4.45
CA THR A 323 -6.03 20.88 5.03
C THR A 323 -4.75 20.30 5.60
N LEU A 324 -3.78 21.17 5.87
CA LEU A 324 -2.55 20.78 6.56
C LEU A 324 -2.88 20.11 7.91
N GLN A 325 -2.55 18.84 8.03
CA GLN A 325 -2.64 18.04 9.26
C GLN A 325 -1.28 17.40 9.56
N GLY A 326 -1.15 16.81 10.75
CA GLY A 326 0.04 16.05 11.08
C GLY A 326 -0.04 15.29 12.40
N VAL A 327 0.88 14.36 12.56
CA VAL A 327 1.14 13.59 13.78
C VAL A 327 2.61 13.76 14.16
N ALA A 328 2.91 13.81 15.46
CA ALA A 328 4.27 13.92 15.97
C ALA A 328 4.49 12.94 17.12
N SER A 329 5.69 12.37 17.23
CA SER A 329 6.08 11.51 18.34
C SER A 329 7.48 11.82 18.87
N ILE A 330 7.70 11.49 20.13
CA ILE A 330 9.00 11.57 20.80
C ILE A 330 9.30 10.25 21.50
N ASP A 331 10.50 9.74 21.26
CA ASP A 331 11.05 8.57 21.93
C ASP A 331 12.26 9.02 22.76
N GLY A 332 12.04 9.16 24.06
CA GLY A 332 13.07 9.57 25.01
C GLY A 332 14.14 8.50 25.24
N GLU A 333 13.86 7.23 24.96
CA GLU A 333 14.83 6.13 25.11
C GLU A 333 15.76 6.08 23.90
N ARG A 334 15.19 6.18 22.69
CA ARG A 334 15.97 6.21 21.44
C ARG A 334 16.57 7.59 21.14
N GLY A 335 16.08 8.65 21.78
CA GLY A 335 16.50 10.02 21.54
C GLY A 335 16.10 10.51 20.14
N THR A 336 14.90 10.12 19.69
CA THR A 336 14.36 10.49 18.39
C THR A 336 13.05 11.26 18.52
N ALA A 337 12.84 12.22 17.64
CA ALA A 337 11.57 12.94 17.51
C ALA A 337 11.21 12.99 16.02
N GLN A 338 9.93 12.75 15.73
CA GLN A 338 9.43 12.61 14.37
C GLN A 338 8.15 13.41 14.19
N ILE A 339 7.96 13.98 13.01
CA ILE A 339 6.72 14.66 12.62
C ILE A 339 6.38 14.20 11.20
N LEU A 340 5.12 13.82 10.97
CA LEU A 340 4.60 13.48 9.66
C LEU A 340 3.46 14.46 9.35
N VAL A 341 3.59 15.26 8.29
CA VAL A 341 2.66 16.35 7.95
C VAL A 341 2.31 16.34 6.46
N GLY A 342 1.15 16.86 6.07
CA GLY A 342 0.76 16.97 4.65
C GLY A 342 -0.69 17.41 4.46
N GLY A 343 -1.17 17.36 3.21
CA GLY A 343 -2.55 17.70 2.86
C GLY A 343 -2.77 19.14 2.37
N THR A 344 -1.71 19.89 2.03
CA THR A 344 -1.79 21.28 1.55
C THR A 344 -0.83 21.53 0.38
N ASP A 345 -1.21 22.45 -0.52
CA ASP A 345 -0.37 23.01 -1.58
C ASP A 345 0.12 24.44 -1.25
N ALA A 346 -0.23 24.97 -0.08
CA ALA A 346 0.27 26.25 0.41
C ALA A 346 1.59 26.06 1.17
N ASP A 347 2.54 26.98 0.97
CA ASP A 347 3.75 27.06 1.80
C ASP A 347 3.38 27.00 3.29
N PHE A 348 4.14 26.24 4.08
CA PHE A 348 3.90 26.11 5.51
C PHE A 348 5.18 26.05 6.33
N VAL A 349 5.03 26.27 7.65
CA VAL A 349 6.10 26.13 8.64
C VAL A 349 5.66 25.14 9.71
N VAL A 350 6.48 24.13 9.96
CA VAL A 350 6.37 23.28 11.14
C VAL A 350 7.10 23.97 12.29
N ALA A 351 6.39 24.25 13.38
CA ALA A 351 6.94 24.80 14.61
C ALA A 351 7.13 23.67 15.63
N ALA A 352 8.35 23.15 15.72
CA ALA A 352 8.72 22.14 16.68
C ALA A 352 9.19 22.82 17.98
N GLU A 353 8.44 22.65 19.06
CA GLU A 353 8.64 23.34 20.34
C GLU A 353 8.70 22.33 21.49
N GLY A 354 9.26 22.73 22.64
CA GLY A 354 9.18 21.93 23.86
C GLY A 354 10.15 20.74 23.97
N LEU A 355 11.14 20.61 23.08
CA LEU A 355 12.24 19.65 23.29
C LEU A 355 13.18 20.17 24.40
N ASP A 356 13.35 19.39 25.47
CA ASP A 356 14.17 19.79 26.63
C ASP A 356 15.67 19.92 26.25
N PRO A 357 16.28 21.12 26.33
CA PRO A 357 17.70 21.30 26.04
C PRO A 357 18.63 20.47 26.93
N ALA A 358 18.20 20.09 28.13
CA ALA A 358 19.01 19.24 29.02
C ALA A 358 19.21 17.83 28.43
N PHE A 359 18.22 17.31 27.72
CA PHE A 359 18.32 16.03 27.03
C PHE A 359 18.80 16.20 25.59
N TRP A 360 18.26 17.15 24.84
CA TRP A 360 18.52 17.29 23.40
C TRP A 360 19.83 18.01 23.06
N GLY A 361 20.39 18.77 24.00
CA GLY A 361 21.57 19.62 23.80
C GLY A 361 21.19 21.07 23.46
N GLU A 362 22.17 21.87 23.06
CA GLU A 362 21.93 23.28 22.68
C GLU A 362 21.36 23.43 21.27
N GLU A 363 21.56 22.41 20.42
CA GLU A 363 21.13 22.39 19.02
C GLU A 363 20.55 21.02 18.63
N VAL A 364 19.56 21.05 17.75
CA VAL A 364 18.98 19.88 17.07
C VAL A 364 18.93 20.11 15.57
N THR A 365 18.87 19.04 14.81
CA THR A 365 18.72 19.07 13.35
C THR A 365 17.45 18.35 12.93
N ALA A 366 16.59 19.05 12.20
CA ALA A 366 15.46 18.49 11.48
C ALA A 366 15.86 18.20 10.02
N THR A 367 15.65 16.98 9.54
CA THR A 367 15.74 16.65 8.10
C THR A 367 14.34 16.33 7.58
N VAL A 368 13.91 17.07 6.55
CA VAL A 368 12.59 16.96 5.92
C VAL A 368 12.70 16.01 4.72
N HIS A 369 11.90 14.95 4.72
CA HIS A 369 11.79 14.00 3.61
C HIS A 369 10.43 14.13 2.96
N ARG A 370 10.37 14.18 1.63
CA ARG A 370 9.13 14.16 0.87
C ARG A 370 8.76 12.73 0.49
N ILE A 371 7.51 12.37 0.70
CA ILE A 371 6.89 11.12 0.27
C ILE A 371 5.92 11.47 -0.86
N ASP A 372 6.35 11.20 -2.09
CA ASP A 372 5.57 11.52 -3.29
C ASP A 372 4.41 10.52 -3.48
N TRP A 373 3.31 11.00 -4.06
CA TRP A 373 2.26 10.13 -4.59
C TRP A 373 2.69 9.55 -5.95
N SER A 374 2.52 8.25 -6.13
CA SER A 374 2.90 7.53 -7.36
C SER A 374 1.71 6.82 -8.01
N GLY A 375 0.47 7.19 -7.67
CA GLY A 375 -0.72 6.42 -8.04
C GLY A 375 -0.93 5.22 -7.10
N TYR A 376 -1.86 4.34 -7.47
CA TYR A 376 -2.19 3.14 -6.71
C TYR A 376 -1.24 1.99 -7.08
N GLU A 377 -0.92 1.85 -8.37
CA GLU A 377 -0.09 0.77 -8.91
C GLU A 377 1.30 1.22 -9.36
N GLY A 378 1.65 2.49 -9.15
CA GLY A 378 2.95 3.01 -9.51
C GLY A 378 3.97 2.82 -8.39
N ALA A 379 5.14 2.29 -8.76
CA ALA A 379 6.24 2.09 -7.82
C ALA A 379 6.76 3.44 -7.28
N ALA A 380 7.11 3.49 -6.00
CA ALA A 380 7.78 4.63 -5.39
C ALA A 380 9.10 4.22 -4.72
N GLY A 381 10.14 5.02 -4.95
CA GLY A 381 11.37 4.96 -4.18
C GLY A 381 11.21 5.53 -2.76
N PRO A 382 12.25 5.43 -1.92
CA PRO A 382 12.21 5.89 -0.54
C PRO A 382 11.99 7.41 -0.41
N PRO A 383 11.56 7.90 0.76
CA PRO A 383 11.35 9.32 1.01
C PRO A 383 12.62 10.15 0.72
N VAL A 384 12.49 11.18 -0.12
CA VAL A 384 13.62 11.99 -0.59
C VAL A 384 13.88 13.14 0.38
N ALA A 385 15.10 13.28 0.89
CA ALA A 385 15.48 14.43 1.72
C ALA A 385 15.45 15.72 0.88
N VAL A 386 14.58 16.66 1.24
CA VAL A 386 14.35 17.92 0.51
C VAL A 386 14.81 19.16 1.29
N GLY A 387 15.04 19.02 2.60
CA GLY A 387 15.56 20.12 3.40
C GLY A 387 16.20 19.64 4.71
N ARG A 388 17.05 20.48 5.27
CA ARG A 388 17.62 20.29 6.61
C ARG A 388 17.77 21.62 7.32
N VAL A 389 17.33 21.68 8.56
CA VAL A 389 17.35 22.88 9.40
C VAL A 389 17.96 22.53 10.75
N THR A 390 18.91 23.35 11.22
CA THR A 390 19.50 23.24 12.56
C THR A 390 19.11 24.48 13.38
N GLY A 391 18.80 24.27 14.65
CA GLY A 391 18.42 25.35 15.55
C GLY A 391 18.18 24.88 16.99
N PRO A 392 17.71 25.76 17.87
CA PRO A 392 17.52 25.44 19.27
C PRO A 392 16.34 24.47 19.48
N PRO A 393 16.47 23.45 20.35
CA PRO A 393 15.40 22.46 20.59
C PRO A 393 14.13 23.06 21.20
N ALA A 394 14.25 24.16 21.94
CA ALA A 394 13.09 24.81 22.55
C ALA A 394 12.11 25.43 21.52
N GLY A 395 12.57 25.70 20.29
CA GLY A 395 11.75 26.32 19.25
C GLY A 395 12.47 26.32 17.90
N LEU A 396 12.21 25.30 17.10
CA LEU A 396 12.76 25.10 15.76
C LEU A 396 11.67 25.33 14.71
N GLU A 397 11.92 26.26 13.79
CA GLU A 397 11.03 26.52 12.64
C GLU A 397 11.55 25.81 11.39
N ILE A 398 10.70 25.00 10.78
CA ILE A 398 11.05 24.15 9.64
C ILE A 398 10.16 24.53 8.47
N PRO A 399 10.62 25.38 7.54
CA PRO A 399 9.83 25.80 6.39
C PRO A 399 9.75 24.70 5.34
N VAL A 400 8.59 24.56 4.72
CA VAL A 400 8.34 23.74 3.54
C VAL A 400 7.71 24.64 2.48
N SER A 401 8.38 24.76 1.34
CA SER A 401 7.97 25.65 0.24
C SER A 401 7.52 24.86 -0.98
N ALA A 402 6.52 25.38 -1.68
CA ALA A 402 5.86 24.77 -2.83
C ALA A 402 5.50 23.29 -2.59
N PRO A 403 4.78 22.95 -1.51
CA PRO A 403 4.42 21.57 -1.25
C PRO A 403 3.42 21.06 -2.29
N ASP A 404 3.49 19.75 -2.57
CA ASP A 404 2.42 19.03 -3.26
C ASP A 404 1.38 18.55 -2.23
N ARG A 405 0.10 18.86 -2.47
CA ARG A 405 -1.04 18.44 -1.64
C ARG A 405 -1.19 16.92 -1.56
N MET A 406 -0.76 16.19 -2.59
CA MET A 406 -0.82 14.73 -2.63
C MET A 406 0.35 14.08 -1.87
N ALA A 407 1.42 14.83 -1.60
CA ALA A 407 2.59 14.33 -0.87
C ALA A 407 2.44 14.49 0.65
N ALA A 408 3.22 13.68 1.38
CA ALA A 408 3.46 13.87 2.81
C ALA A 408 4.93 14.25 3.06
N TYR A 409 5.20 14.85 4.20
CA TYR A 409 6.52 15.30 4.62
C TYR A 409 6.87 14.68 5.98
N TRP A 410 7.89 13.83 5.98
CA TRP A 410 8.42 13.18 7.16
C TRP A 410 9.66 13.92 7.67
N VAL A 411 9.49 14.59 8.79
CA VAL A 411 10.51 15.36 9.49
C VAL A 411 11.12 14.48 10.58
N ARG A 412 12.43 14.26 10.47
CA ARG A 412 13.23 13.54 11.47
C ARG A 412 14.08 14.53 12.24
N ILE A 413 13.93 14.56 13.57
CA ILE A 413 14.69 15.45 14.46
C ILE A 413 15.66 14.61 15.27
N ALA A 414 16.95 14.96 15.18
CA ALA A 414 18.04 14.35 15.91
C ALA A 414 18.89 15.39 16.63
N ARG A 415 19.64 14.95 17.65
CA ARG A 415 20.53 15.81 18.46
C ARG A 415 21.71 16.33 17.64
N GLY A 416 22.15 17.55 17.96
CA GLY A 416 23.34 18.17 17.38
C GLY A 416 23.09 18.87 16.03
N GLY A 417 24.09 19.64 15.61
CA GLY A 417 24.09 20.32 14.32
C GLY A 417 24.60 19.45 13.19
N ALA A 418 24.03 19.64 12.00
CA ALA A 418 24.52 19.04 10.77
C ALA A 418 24.47 20.06 9.63
N GLU A 419 25.38 19.93 8.67
CA GLU A 419 25.39 20.80 7.50
C GLU A 419 24.09 20.65 6.70
N ALA A 420 23.63 21.77 6.14
CA ALA A 420 22.53 21.78 5.20
C ALA A 420 22.80 20.78 4.06
N ILE A 421 21.76 20.05 3.64
CA ILE A 421 21.88 19.18 2.49
C ILE A 421 21.92 20.02 1.21
N GLY A 422 22.63 19.53 0.18
CA GLY A 422 22.52 20.10 -1.16
C GLY A 422 21.08 20.01 -1.68
N PRO A 423 20.72 20.81 -2.70
CA PRO A 423 19.36 20.79 -3.23
C PRO A 423 19.01 19.39 -3.75
N PRO A 424 17.78 18.92 -3.53
CA PRO A 424 17.31 17.67 -4.12
C PRO A 424 17.39 17.74 -5.66
N PRO A 425 17.27 16.61 -6.37
CA PRO A 425 17.06 16.63 -7.82
C PRO A 425 15.93 17.61 -8.16
N TRP A 426 16.16 18.45 -9.17
CA TRP A 426 15.08 19.33 -9.63
C TRP A 426 13.90 18.46 -10.10
N LYS A 427 12.68 18.85 -9.74
CA LYS A 427 11.45 18.19 -10.15
C LYS A 427 10.46 19.23 -10.67
N GLY A 428 9.80 18.92 -11.79
CA GLY A 428 8.66 19.67 -12.31
C GLY A 428 7.49 18.74 -12.63
N SER A 429 6.27 19.27 -12.58
CA SER A 429 5.02 18.55 -12.89
C SER A 429 4.15 19.38 -13.84
N TRP A 430 3.51 18.72 -14.80
CA TRP A 430 2.58 19.32 -15.76
C TRP A 430 1.34 18.44 -15.91
N GLU A 431 0.19 19.02 -15.58
CA GLU A 431 -1.11 18.36 -15.69
C GLU A 431 -1.55 18.16 -17.14
N ALA A 432 -2.12 17.00 -17.46
CA ALA A 432 -2.55 16.66 -18.81
C ALA A 432 -3.72 17.54 -19.27
N GLU A 433 -4.67 17.86 -18.38
CA GLU A 433 -5.81 18.73 -18.69
C GLU A 433 -5.43 20.20 -18.93
N ARG A 434 -4.18 20.58 -18.60
CA ARG A 434 -3.62 21.91 -18.88
C ARG A 434 -2.69 21.92 -20.10
N ALA A 435 -2.42 20.76 -20.68
CA ALA A 435 -1.64 20.61 -21.91
C ALA A 435 -2.51 20.87 -23.16
N VAL A 436 -1.89 20.82 -24.34
CA VAL A 436 -2.64 20.94 -25.60
C VAL A 436 -3.20 19.55 -25.94
N VAL A 437 -4.50 19.37 -25.73
CA VAL A 437 -5.23 18.12 -26.02
C VAL A 437 -5.84 18.17 -27.42
N THR A 438 -5.60 17.13 -28.22
CA THR A 438 -6.26 16.89 -29.52
C THR A 438 -7.03 15.58 -29.44
N SER A 439 -8.31 15.60 -29.86
CA SER A 439 -9.19 14.42 -29.89
C SER A 439 -9.15 13.58 -28.59
N GLY A 440 -9.25 14.24 -27.43
CA GLY A 440 -9.34 13.63 -26.10
C GLY A 440 -10.31 14.40 -25.21
N GLU A 441 -10.70 13.81 -24.09
CA GLU A 441 -11.73 14.32 -23.17
C GLU A 441 -11.14 14.57 -21.79
N THR A 442 -11.32 15.79 -21.26
CA THR A 442 -10.98 16.09 -19.87
C THR A 442 -12.13 15.68 -18.96
N THR A 443 -11.84 14.79 -18.02
CA THR A 443 -12.83 14.28 -17.05
C THR A 443 -12.42 14.64 -15.63
N ARG A 444 -13.39 15.06 -14.81
CA ARG A 444 -13.17 15.25 -13.38
C ARG A 444 -13.23 13.90 -12.67
N GLN A 445 -12.28 13.67 -11.79
CA GLN A 445 -12.05 12.43 -11.07
C GLN A 445 -12.35 12.63 -9.57
N GLY A 446 -11.89 11.73 -8.70
CA GLY A 446 -12.16 11.78 -7.27
C GLY A 446 -11.86 13.15 -6.65
N CYS A 447 -12.83 13.70 -5.92
CA CYS A 447 -12.74 15.02 -5.31
C CYS A 447 -13.48 15.06 -3.95
N ALA A 448 -13.41 16.17 -3.22
CA ALA A 448 -14.05 16.27 -1.91
C ALA A 448 -15.58 16.07 -1.94
N ASP A 449 -16.23 16.40 -3.07
CA ASP A 449 -17.67 16.20 -3.28
C ASP A 449 -18.01 14.80 -3.85
N ASP A 450 -17.01 14.02 -4.26
CA ASP A 450 -17.15 12.69 -4.85
C ASP A 450 -15.97 11.79 -4.46
N GLY A 451 -16.11 11.14 -3.30
CA GLY A 451 -15.12 10.18 -2.80
C GLY A 451 -15.15 8.83 -3.53
N ASN A 452 -16.16 8.56 -4.37
CA ASN A 452 -16.23 7.30 -5.11
C ASN A 452 -15.27 7.29 -6.31
N GLY A 453 -14.93 8.46 -6.86
CA GLY A 453 -13.90 8.59 -7.88
C GLY A 453 -12.48 8.36 -7.31
N PHE A 454 -11.58 7.83 -8.13
CA PHE A 454 -10.17 7.66 -7.75
C PHE A 454 -9.37 8.96 -7.93
N ALA A 455 -8.29 9.10 -7.17
CA ALA A 455 -7.44 10.29 -7.12
C ALA A 455 -6.74 10.56 -8.47
N ALA A 456 -6.79 11.81 -8.90
CA ALA A 456 -5.99 12.37 -10.00
C ALA A 456 -5.33 13.66 -9.53
N SER A 457 -4.13 13.98 -10.03
CA SER A 457 -3.54 15.30 -9.82
C SER A 457 -4.46 16.38 -10.36
N GLY A 458 -4.63 17.47 -9.63
CA GLY A 458 -5.57 18.53 -10.03
C GLY A 458 -7.04 18.10 -10.14
N GLU A 459 -7.41 16.90 -9.67
CA GLU A 459 -8.74 16.28 -9.76
C GLU A 459 -9.23 15.96 -11.19
N HIS A 460 -8.35 15.95 -12.19
CA HIS A 460 -8.74 15.71 -13.59
C HIS A 460 -7.75 14.79 -14.31
N ASP A 461 -8.20 14.18 -15.39
CA ASP A 461 -7.33 13.52 -16.37
C ASP A 461 -7.82 13.77 -17.79
N VAL A 462 -7.07 13.28 -18.77
CA VAL A 462 -7.42 13.27 -20.19
C VAL A 462 -7.57 11.84 -20.68
N SER A 463 -8.78 11.46 -21.06
CA SER A 463 -9.15 10.15 -21.62
C SER A 463 -9.61 10.30 -23.08
N GLY A 464 -10.17 9.25 -23.69
CA GLY A 464 -10.66 9.30 -25.07
C GLY A 464 -9.55 9.33 -26.12
N LEU A 465 -8.32 8.96 -25.76
CA LEU A 465 -7.12 9.09 -26.59
C LEU A 465 -6.96 7.92 -27.59
N ASN A 466 -8.05 7.55 -28.26
CA ASN A 466 -8.12 6.37 -29.13
C ASN A 466 -8.22 6.67 -30.64
N GLN A 467 -8.43 7.92 -31.03
CA GLN A 467 -8.47 8.32 -32.44
C GLN A 467 -7.05 8.44 -32.99
N THR A 468 -6.87 8.21 -34.29
CA THR A 468 -5.54 8.26 -34.92
C THR A 468 -4.85 9.61 -34.76
N ASP A 469 -5.61 10.69 -34.57
CA ASP A 469 -5.14 12.05 -34.33
C ASP A 469 -5.18 12.46 -32.85
N SER A 470 -5.57 11.56 -31.93
CA SER A 470 -5.54 11.83 -30.49
C SER A 470 -4.12 12.03 -29.97
N GLY A 471 -3.95 13.01 -29.09
CA GLY A 471 -2.69 13.23 -28.40
C GLY A 471 -2.70 14.41 -27.43
N VAL A 472 -1.69 14.43 -26.56
CA VAL A 472 -1.48 15.46 -25.55
C VAL A 472 -0.06 16.02 -25.69
N VAL A 473 0.04 17.33 -25.93
CA VAL A 473 1.32 18.03 -26.11
C VAL A 473 1.62 18.91 -24.90
N PHE A 474 2.69 18.57 -24.18
CA PHE A 474 3.21 19.29 -23.03
C PHE A 474 4.32 20.25 -23.46
N HIS A 475 4.20 21.50 -23.06
CA HIS A 475 5.26 22.50 -23.17
C HIS A 475 5.97 22.63 -21.83
N VAL A 476 7.17 22.07 -21.73
CA VAL A 476 7.91 21.98 -20.46
C VAL A 476 9.11 22.93 -20.46
N GLN A 477 9.52 23.34 -19.26
CA GLN A 477 10.69 24.19 -19.03
C GLN A 477 11.60 23.49 -18.03
N VAL A 478 12.86 23.27 -18.38
CA VAL A 478 13.86 22.65 -17.49
C VAL A 478 15.03 23.62 -17.23
N PRO A 479 15.66 23.57 -16.04
CA PRO A 479 16.67 24.55 -15.64
C PRO A 479 18.05 24.32 -16.28
N ALA A 480 18.31 23.14 -16.85
CA ALA A 480 19.58 22.79 -17.44
C ALA A 480 19.39 21.76 -18.57
N GLU A 481 20.33 21.70 -19.51
CA GLU A 481 20.41 20.60 -20.45
C GLU A 481 20.90 19.34 -19.73
N GLY A 482 20.29 18.18 -20.01
CA GLY A 482 20.68 16.93 -19.39
C GLY A 482 19.69 15.79 -19.58
N LEU A 483 19.95 14.69 -18.87
CA LEU A 483 19.05 13.55 -18.79
C LEU A 483 18.04 13.80 -17.67
N TYR A 484 16.77 13.53 -17.96
CA TYR A 484 15.66 13.63 -17.02
C TYR A 484 14.87 12.32 -17.04
N ASP A 485 14.39 11.90 -15.88
CA ASP A 485 13.42 10.80 -15.77
C ASP A 485 12.02 11.37 -15.93
N LEU A 486 11.39 11.05 -17.07
CA LEU A 486 10.01 11.36 -17.39
C LEU A 486 9.09 10.29 -16.77
N GLY A 487 8.36 10.66 -15.73
CA GLY A 487 7.25 9.89 -15.18
C GLY A 487 5.95 10.26 -15.89
N ILE A 488 5.24 9.27 -16.43
CA ILE A 488 3.92 9.45 -17.07
C ILE A 488 2.88 8.76 -16.20
N PHE A 489 2.01 9.55 -15.59
CA PHE A 489 0.89 9.03 -14.81
C PHE A 489 -0.25 8.68 -15.75
N TYR A 490 -0.68 7.43 -15.71
CA TYR A 490 -1.65 6.89 -16.64
C TYR A 490 -2.60 5.91 -15.96
N ALA A 491 -3.73 5.65 -16.58
CA ALA A 491 -4.58 4.50 -16.28
C ALA A 491 -4.98 3.79 -17.58
N HIS A 492 -5.02 2.46 -17.53
CA HIS A 492 -5.40 1.63 -18.65
C HIS A 492 -6.21 0.44 -18.13
N MET A 493 -7.53 0.49 -18.31
CA MET A 493 -8.40 -0.55 -17.78
C MET A 493 -8.10 -1.92 -18.38
N TYR A 494 -7.84 -2.90 -17.51
CA TYR A 494 -7.97 -4.30 -17.89
C TYR A 494 -9.46 -4.57 -18.20
N GLY A 495 -9.76 -5.09 -19.39
CA GLY A 495 -11.12 -5.01 -19.97
C GLY A 495 -12.26 -5.67 -19.17
N ARG A 496 -13.01 -4.89 -18.36
CA ARG A 496 -14.43 -5.19 -18.09
C ARG A 496 -15.32 -4.55 -19.17
N GLY A 497 -16.17 -5.36 -19.80
CA GLY A 497 -17.21 -4.89 -20.70
C GLY A 497 -17.24 -5.65 -22.03
N ALA A 498 -18.31 -5.46 -22.81
CA ALA A 498 -18.50 -6.04 -24.15
C ALA A 498 -17.59 -5.41 -25.22
N GLU A 499 -16.42 -4.91 -24.85
CA GLU A 499 -15.45 -4.35 -25.78
C GLU A 499 -14.68 -5.48 -26.46
N ALA A 500 -14.58 -5.40 -27.79
CA ALA A 500 -14.09 -6.48 -28.65
C ALA A 500 -12.55 -6.61 -28.69
N THR A 501 -11.83 -6.07 -27.70
CA THR A 501 -10.37 -6.14 -27.63
C THR A 501 -9.94 -7.04 -26.49
N GLU A 502 -9.11 -8.04 -26.79
CA GLU A 502 -8.48 -8.88 -25.78
C GLU A 502 -7.72 -8.01 -24.77
N PRO A 503 -7.85 -8.25 -23.44
CA PRO A 503 -7.12 -7.50 -22.42
C PRO A 503 -5.61 -7.58 -22.67
N GLN A 504 -4.96 -6.44 -22.85
CA GLN A 504 -3.54 -6.37 -23.22
C GLN A 504 -2.93 -5.03 -22.82
N PRO A 505 -1.62 -4.97 -22.51
CA PRO A 505 -0.91 -3.71 -22.27
C PRO A 505 -1.06 -2.72 -23.44
N ALA A 506 -1.23 -1.44 -23.13
CA ALA A 506 -1.40 -0.35 -24.10
C ALA A 506 -0.08 0.34 -24.46
N GLN A 507 -0.12 1.21 -25.48
CA GLN A 507 1.01 2.04 -25.90
C GLN A 507 0.57 3.46 -26.22
N GLN A 508 1.54 4.37 -26.25
CA GLN A 508 1.48 5.63 -27.00
C GLN A 508 2.80 5.86 -27.73
N VAL A 509 2.78 6.73 -28.75
CA VAL A 509 3.99 7.32 -29.32
C VAL A 509 4.40 8.49 -28.43
N LEU A 510 5.60 8.39 -27.85
CA LEU A 510 6.26 9.45 -27.12
C LEU A 510 7.18 10.22 -28.07
N THR A 511 6.92 11.52 -28.24
CA THR A 511 7.75 12.43 -29.03
C THR A 511 8.41 13.45 -28.12
N VAL A 512 9.74 13.42 -28.01
CA VAL A 512 10.52 14.41 -27.25
C VAL A 512 11.36 15.23 -28.21
N ASN A 513 11.06 16.53 -28.31
CA ASN A 513 11.73 17.46 -29.23
C ASN A 513 11.86 16.92 -30.68
N GLY A 514 10.84 16.18 -31.15
CA GLY A 514 10.78 15.58 -32.49
C GLY A 514 11.39 14.18 -32.62
N THR A 515 11.93 13.59 -31.54
CA THR A 515 12.40 12.19 -31.53
C THR A 515 11.30 11.29 -31.00
N GLU A 516 10.90 10.29 -31.79
CA GLU A 516 9.81 9.37 -31.47
C GLU A 516 10.30 8.03 -30.90
N GLY A 517 9.53 7.47 -29.97
CA GLY A 517 9.62 6.09 -29.51
C GLY A 517 8.28 5.60 -28.96
N PHE A 518 8.06 4.29 -28.88
CA PHE A 518 6.90 3.76 -28.18
C PHE A 518 7.14 3.76 -26.66
N VAL A 519 6.12 4.16 -25.91
CA VAL A 519 6.00 3.91 -24.49
C VAL A 519 4.98 2.81 -24.27
N GLU A 520 5.30 1.88 -23.37
CA GLU A 520 4.52 0.70 -23.02
C GLU A 520 3.87 0.94 -21.67
N TYR A 521 2.58 0.62 -21.57
CA TYR A 521 1.74 0.80 -20.39
C TYR A 521 1.14 -0.53 -19.97
N PRO A 522 1.64 -1.13 -18.87
CA PRO A 522 0.97 -2.27 -18.23
C PRO A 522 -0.50 -1.97 -17.91
N SER A 523 -1.32 -3.01 -17.86
CA SER A 523 -2.73 -2.84 -17.47
C SER A 523 -2.85 -2.39 -16.01
N THR A 524 -3.86 -1.57 -15.74
CA THR A 524 -4.26 -1.14 -14.40
C THR A 524 -5.68 -1.61 -14.09
N MET A 525 -6.05 -1.59 -12.82
CA MET A 525 -7.34 -2.10 -12.33
C MET A 525 -8.57 -1.55 -13.09
N ASN A 526 -8.57 -0.27 -13.44
CA ASN A 526 -9.63 0.37 -14.21
C ASN A 526 -9.12 1.70 -14.81
N TRP A 527 -9.99 2.40 -15.53
CA TRP A 527 -9.68 3.68 -16.20
C TRP A 527 -9.29 4.84 -15.26
N GLN A 528 -9.46 4.69 -13.94
CA GLN A 528 -9.16 5.70 -12.94
C GLN A 528 -8.09 5.23 -11.93
N HIS A 529 -7.73 3.95 -11.92
CA HIS A 529 -6.74 3.39 -11.01
C HIS A 529 -5.34 3.59 -11.60
N ARG A 530 -4.73 4.72 -11.25
CA ARG A 530 -3.51 5.21 -11.89
C ARG A 530 -2.26 4.46 -11.48
N SER A 531 -1.36 4.31 -12.44
CA SER A 531 0.03 3.87 -12.29
C SER A 531 0.96 4.91 -12.90
N ILE A 532 2.27 4.65 -12.85
CA ILE A 532 3.31 5.48 -13.43
C ILE A 532 4.29 4.63 -14.22
N VAL A 533 4.65 5.08 -15.42
CA VAL A 533 5.80 4.53 -16.17
C VAL A 533 6.89 5.58 -16.30
N HIS A 534 8.14 5.14 -16.19
CA HIS A 534 9.30 6.01 -16.32
C HIS A 534 10.02 5.79 -17.64
N ARG A 535 10.51 6.88 -18.26
CA ARG A 535 11.42 6.88 -19.40
C ARG A 535 12.50 7.93 -19.21
N SER A 536 13.75 7.58 -19.46
CA SER A 536 14.82 8.59 -19.45
C SER A 536 14.83 9.35 -20.78
N VAL A 537 14.78 10.68 -20.71
CA VAL A 537 14.68 11.58 -21.86
C VAL A 537 15.76 12.67 -21.79
N SER A 538 16.33 13.03 -22.94
CA SER A 538 17.30 14.14 -23.02
C SER A 538 16.57 15.44 -23.34
N LEU A 539 16.76 16.45 -22.48
CA LEU A 539 16.11 17.75 -22.60
C LEU A 539 17.16 18.87 -22.69
N ARG A 540 16.82 19.95 -23.40
CA ARG A 540 17.63 21.16 -23.52
C ARG A 540 17.30 22.13 -22.40
N GLU A 541 18.23 22.96 -21.98
CA GLU A 541 17.92 24.06 -21.07
C GLU A 541 16.78 24.94 -21.62
N GLY A 542 15.82 25.30 -20.77
CA GLY A 542 14.65 26.08 -21.15
C GLY A 542 13.55 25.22 -21.79
N ALA A 543 13.03 25.69 -22.93
CA ALA A 543 11.81 25.17 -23.54
C ALA A 543 12.01 23.83 -24.25
N ASN A 544 11.16 22.86 -23.95
CA ASN A 544 11.07 21.58 -24.64
C ASN A 544 9.61 21.21 -24.91
N THR A 545 9.40 20.27 -25.83
CA THR A 545 8.10 19.65 -26.08
C THR A 545 8.16 18.16 -25.81
N VAL A 546 7.17 17.67 -25.06
CA VAL A 546 6.90 16.25 -24.83
C VAL A 546 5.48 15.99 -25.33
N GLU A 547 5.30 15.06 -26.25
CA GLU A 547 4.00 14.70 -26.80
C GLU A 547 3.74 13.21 -26.62
N LEU A 548 2.52 12.87 -26.22
CA LEU A 548 2.01 11.51 -26.10
C LEU A 548 0.81 11.37 -27.06
N SER A 549 0.96 10.61 -28.14
CA SER A 549 -0.04 10.52 -29.21
C SER A 549 -0.35 9.09 -29.61
N LYS A 550 -1.51 8.91 -30.26
CA LYS A 550 -1.95 7.62 -30.78
C LYS A 550 -1.15 7.18 -32.01
N THR A 551 -0.76 8.10 -32.88
CA THR A 551 -0.02 7.82 -34.12
C THR A 551 1.11 8.82 -34.32
N GLY A 552 2.28 8.30 -34.72
CA GLY A 552 3.44 9.08 -35.16
C GLY A 552 4.08 8.52 -36.43
N ALA A 553 5.25 9.02 -36.79
CA ALA A 553 6.02 8.52 -37.93
C ALA A 553 6.44 7.04 -37.76
N ILE A 554 6.59 6.56 -36.53
CA ILE A 554 6.95 5.15 -36.22
C ILE A 554 5.77 4.17 -36.25
N GLY A 555 4.53 4.66 -36.39
CA GLY A 555 3.32 3.83 -36.48
C GLY A 555 2.19 4.28 -35.55
N THR A 556 1.18 3.42 -35.43
CA THR A 556 0.02 3.62 -34.54
C THR A 556 0.15 2.74 -33.32
N ALA A 557 0.07 3.35 -32.14
CA ALA A 557 0.13 2.67 -30.86
C ALA A 557 -1.14 1.84 -30.60
N ARG A 558 -0.99 0.71 -29.90
CA ARG A 558 -2.10 -0.17 -29.51
C ARG A 558 -2.79 0.28 -28.21
N GLY A 559 -4.04 -0.11 -28.02
CA GLY A 559 -4.80 0.22 -26.81
C GLY A 559 -5.08 1.72 -26.64
N GLU A 560 -5.54 2.11 -25.47
CA GLU A 560 -5.86 3.49 -25.09
C GLU A 560 -5.44 3.68 -23.63
N VAL A 561 -4.99 4.87 -23.27
CA VAL A 561 -4.70 5.23 -21.87
C VAL A 561 -5.35 6.56 -21.52
N ALA A 562 -5.79 6.70 -20.28
CA ALA A 562 -6.06 8.01 -19.68
C ALA A 562 -4.75 8.58 -19.11
N LEU A 563 -4.52 9.88 -19.25
CA LEU A 563 -3.32 10.59 -18.79
C LEU A 563 -3.70 11.60 -17.71
N ASP A 564 -3.03 11.51 -16.56
CA ASP A 564 -3.20 12.44 -15.43
C ASP A 564 -2.21 13.61 -15.55
N LYS A 565 -0.92 13.29 -15.49
CA LYS A 565 0.17 14.26 -15.56
C LYS A 565 1.47 13.66 -16.08
N ILE A 566 2.41 14.53 -16.42
CA ILE A 566 3.82 14.15 -16.53
C ILE A 566 4.66 14.82 -15.44
N GLU A 567 5.66 14.08 -14.95
CA GLU A 567 6.69 14.60 -14.06
C GLU A 567 8.06 14.47 -14.71
N LEU A 568 8.91 15.48 -14.55
CA LEU A 568 10.31 15.44 -14.96
C LEU A 568 11.17 15.60 -13.73
N THR A 569 12.03 14.62 -13.46
CA THR A 569 13.03 14.68 -12.40
C THR A 569 14.42 14.69 -13.01
N GLU A 570 15.29 15.59 -12.57
CA GLU A 570 16.71 15.61 -12.96
C GLU A 570 17.32 14.23 -12.65
N HIS A 571 17.87 13.57 -13.67
CA HIS A 571 18.45 12.26 -13.48
C HIS A 571 19.77 12.38 -12.70
N ARG A 572 19.85 11.71 -11.55
CA ARG A 572 21.08 11.58 -10.75
C ARG A 572 21.36 10.10 -10.48
N PRO A 573 22.63 9.70 -10.32
CA PRO A 573 22.95 8.33 -9.93
C PRO A 573 22.21 7.94 -8.65
N CYS A 574 21.52 6.80 -8.69
CA CYS A 574 20.80 6.29 -7.52
C CYS A 574 21.79 6.05 -6.37
N HIS A 575 21.50 6.70 -5.24
CA HIS A 575 22.30 6.60 -4.03
C HIS A 575 21.38 6.86 -2.83
N GLU A 576 20.99 5.77 -2.19
CA GLU A 576 20.06 5.80 -1.07
C GLU A 576 20.79 5.71 0.26
N VAL A 577 20.23 6.39 1.26
CA VAL A 577 20.82 6.52 2.58
C VAL A 577 19.80 6.14 3.62
N TYR A 578 20.11 5.10 4.39
CA TYR A 578 19.30 4.63 5.47
C TYR A 578 19.96 4.96 6.80
N ASP A 579 19.21 5.61 7.68
CA ASP A 579 19.71 6.09 8.97
C ASP A 579 19.41 5.07 10.06
N GLY A 580 20.46 4.56 10.71
CA GLY A 580 20.35 3.55 11.76
C GLY A 580 19.59 4.04 12.98
N THR A 581 19.58 5.35 13.24
CA THR A 581 18.80 5.95 14.35
C THR A 581 17.29 5.76 14.17
N PHE A 582 16.82 5.63 12.92
CA PHE A 582 15.40 5.45 12.59
C PHE A 582 15.12 4.07 11.97
N ALA A 583 16.10 3.16 12.03
CA ALA A 583 15.89 1.76 11.67
C ALA A 583 15.05 1.05 12.72
N ARG A 584 14.34 -0.01 12.31
CA ARG A 584 13.62 -0.86 13.27
C ARG A 584 14.64 -1.66 14.08
N ILE A 585 14.29 -1.93 15.34
CA ILE A 585 15.10 -2.79 16.20
C ILE A 585 14.42 -4.17 16.20
N ASP A 586 15.19 -5.21 15.93
CA ASP A 586 14.75 -6.60 16.04
C ASP A 586 15.80 -7.40 16.81
N GLY A 587 15.42 -7.89 17.99
CA GLY A 587 16.35 -8.45 18.96
C GLY A 587 17.52 -7.52 19.27
N ASP A 588 18.74 -7.98 19.02
CA ASP A 588 19.99 -7.23 19.22
C ASP A 588 20.51 -6.53 17.94
N GLY A 589 19.65 -6.36 16.93
CA GLY A 589 20.02 -5.85 15.60
C GLY A 589 19.14 -4.71 15.09
N LEU A 590 19.56 -4.12 13.96
CA LEU A 590 18.78 -3.13 13.20
C LEU A 590 18.28 -3.73 11.89
N VAL A 591 17.03 -3.45 11.54
CA VAL A 591 16.39 -3.84 10.27
C VAL A 591 16.24 -2.62 9.38
N PHE A 592 16.75 -2.75 8.16
CA PHE A 592 16.69 -1.75 7.09
C PHE A 592 15.85 -2.26 5.92
N ASP A 593 14.78 -1.54 5.57
CA ASP A 593 13.95 -1.85 4.40
C ASP A 593 14.55 -1.19 3.14
N LEU A 594 15.47 -1.91 2.47
CA LEU A 594 16.20 -1.40 1.32
C LEU A 594 15.33 -1.43 0.06
N TYR A 595 15.35 -0.36 -0.74
CA TYR A 595 14.61 -0.27 -1.98
C TYR A 595 15.54 -0.44 -3.18
N ALA A 596 15.16 -1.31 -4.11
CA ALA A 596 15.79 -1.42 -5.43
C ALA A 596 14.77 -1.12 -6.52
N ALA A 597 15.09 -0.17 -7.41
CA ALA A 597 14.20 0.21 -8.52
C ALA A 597 14.09 -0.90 -9.59
N ALA A 598 15.08 -1.79 -9.66
CA ALA A 598 15.15 -2.93 -10.57
C ALA A 598 15.96 -4.06 -9.93
N ASP A 599 15.76 -5.28 -10.41
CA ASP A 599 16.57 -6.43 -9.99
C ASP A 599 18.04 -6.22 -10.37
N GLY A 600 18.96 -6.45 -9.43
CA GLY A 600 20.38 -6.34 -9.73
C GLY A 600 21.29 -6.28 -8.51
N TYR A 601 22.59 -6.18 -8.78
CA TYR A 601 23.60 -6.07 -7.73
C TYR A 601 23.68 -4.66 -7.18
N HIS A 602 23.82 -4.57 -5.86
CA HIS A 602 23.94 -3.32 -5.12
C HIS A 602 25.15 -3.39 -4.20
N ARG A 603 25.86 -2.26 -4.08
CA ARG A 603 26.87 -2.06 -3.04
C ARG A 603 26.17 -1.49 -1.81
N ILE A 604 26.37 -2.13 -0.66
CA ILE A 604 25.81 -1.72 0.63
C ILE A 604 26.98 -1.39 1.55
N GLU A 605 27.15 -0.11 1.88
CA GLU A 605 28.26 0.39 2.71
C GLU A 605 27.74 0.80 4.09
N GLY A 606 28.53 0.53 5.14
CA GLY A 606 28.19 0.87 6.53
C GLY A 606 28.20 -0.32 7.49
N ALA A 607 28.14 -1.55 6.96
CA ALA A 607 28.28 -2.80 7.68
C ALA A 607 29.12 -3.80 6.87
N ARG A 608 29.70 -4.81 7.53
CA ARG A 608 30.48 -5.88 6.86
C ARG A 608 29.65 -7.11 6.51
N SER A 609 28.60 -7.37 7.27
CA SER A 609 27.72 -8.53 7.08
C SER A 609 26.30 -8.16 7.52
N GLY A 610 25.33 -8.88 6.98
CA GLY A 610 23.94 -8.79 7.41
C GLY A 610 23.20 -10.11 7.14
N VAL A 611 21.92 -10.12 7.46
CA VAL A 611 20.98 -11.20 7.13
C VAL A 611 19.88 -10.58 6.30
N LEU A 612 19.77 -11.02 5.05
CA LEU A 612 18.64 -10.67 4.20
C LEU A 612 17.45 -11.54 4.65
N ALA A 613 16.41 -10.89 5.14
CA ALA A 613 15.11 -11.51 5.35
C ALA A 613 14.39 -11.51 4.00
N GLY A 614 14.40 -12.67 3.35
CA GLY A 614 13.79 -12.90 2.06
C GLY A 614 12.31 -13.25 2.15
N PRO A 615 11.66 -13.39 0.99
CA PRO A 615 10.25 -13.75 0.88
C PRO A 615 9.94 -15.02 1.68
N GLN A 616 8.78 -15.05 2.34
CA GLN A 616 8.37 -16.17 3.21
C GLN A 616 9.30 -16.43 4.40
N ASN A 617 9.91 -15.38 4.96
CA ASN A 617 10.72 -15.44 6.18
C ASN A 617 12.01 -16.27 6.07
N GLN A 618 12.64 -16.27 4.90
CA GLN A 618 13.94 -16.91 4.71
C GLN A 618 15.06 -16.00 5.21
N ASP A 619 15.79 -16.40 6.25
CA ASP A 619 16.93 -15.65 6.77
C ASP A 619 18.24 -16.13 6.12
N VAL A 620 18.83 -15.29 5.28
CA VAL A 620 20.06 -15.64 4.54
C VAL A 620 21.20 -14.68 4.85
N PRO A 621 22.32 -15.17 5.42
CA PRO A 621 23.51 -14.35 5.65
C PRO A 621 24.09 -13.83 4.33
N VAL A 622 24.47 -12.56 4.33
CA VAL A 622 25.12 -11.90 3.18
C VAL A 622 26.39 -11.16 3.62
N ASP A 623 27.40 -11.23 2.76
CA ASP A 623 28.66 -10.48 2.87
C ASP A 623 28.47 -9.10 2.22
N LEU A 624 28.46 -8.05 3.02
CA LEU A 624 28.22 -6.67 2.57
C LEU A 624 29.52 -6.00 2.06
N GLU A 625 30.68 -6.64 2.21
CA GLU A 625 31.93 -6.16 1.61
C GLU A 625 31.97 -6.41 0.09
N ARG A 626 31.09 -7.29 -0.40
CA ARG A 626 30.84 -7.59 -1.81
C ARG A 626 29.48 -7.05 -2.25
N PRO A 627 29.23 -6.91 -3.57
CA PRO A 627 27.89 -6.63 -4.06
C PRO A 627 26.88 -7.68 -3.60
N VAL A 628 25.64 -7.26 -3.34
CA VAL A 628 24.51 -8.13 -2.98
C VAL A 628 23.45 -8.01 -4.05
N PHE A 629 22.90 -9.12 -4.53
CA PHE A 629 21.75 -9.10 -5.43
C PHE A 629 20.48 -8.75 -4.66
N LEU A 630 19.80 -7.68 -5.06
CA LEU A 630 18.50 -7.27 -4.53
C LEU A 630 17.46 -7.38 -5.64
N HIS A 631 16.26 -7.87 -5.32
CA HIS A 631 15.15 -7.88 -6.26
C HIS A 631 14.47 -6.50 -6.30
N ALA A 632 13.77 -6.16 -7.38
CA ALA A 632 13.01 -4.92 -7.47
C ALA A 632 11.99 -4.83 -6.32
N GLY A 633 11.83 -3.65 -5.72
CA GLY A 633 10.97 -3.44 -4.54
C GLY A 633 11.75 -3.44 -3.21
N ILE A 634 11.09 -3.87 -2.13
CA ILE A 634 11.64 -3.84 -0.76
C ILE A 634 12.42 -5.12 -0.45
N ASN A 635 13.63 -4.97 0.08
CA ASN A 635 14.53 -6.03 0.53
C ASN A 635 14.92 -5.74 1.98
N ARG A 636 14.52 -6.61 2.93
CA ARG A 636 14.73 -6.34 4.37
C ARG A 636 16.08 -6.88 4.83
N LEU A 637 16.95 -6.00 5.31
CA LEU A 637 18.32 -6.34 5.74
C LEU A 637 18.47 -6.11 7.24
N ARG A 638 18.70 -7.20 7.99
CA ARG A 638 19.08 -7.15 9.41
C ARG A 638 20.59 -7.06 9.57
N THR A 639 21.04 -6.17 10.45
CA THR A 639 22.46 -5.92 10.75
C THR A 639 22.68 -5.81 12.26
N ALA A 640 23.93 -5.56 12.69
CA ALA A 640 24.23 -5.30 14.10
C ALA A 640 23.60 -3.98 14.61
N ALA A 641 23.31 -3.91 15.91
CA ALA A 641 22.67 -2.74 16.55
C ALA A 641 23.44 -1.42 16.42
N ASP A 642 24.76 -1.47 16.16
CA ASP A 642 25.64 -0.31 16.16
C ASP A 642 25.85 0.32 14.77
N VAL A 643 25.15 -0.16 13.73
CA VAL A 643 25.24 0.39 12.37
C VAL A 643 24.58 1.77 12.32
N PRO A 644 25.34 2.87 12.21
CA PRO A 644 24.76 4.21 12.28
C PRO A 644 24.03 4.59 11.00
N ARG A 645 24.44 4.00 9.86
CA ARG A 645 23.94 4.34 8.54
C ARG A 645 24.32 3.27 7.53
N LEU A 646 23.44 3.03 6.56
CA LEU A 646 23.75 2.33 5.32
C LEU A 646 23.69 3.27 4.12
N ALA A 647 24.62 3.11 3.19
CA ALA A 647 24.56 3.72 1.87
C ALA A 647 24.42 2.63 0.81
N VAL A 648 23.39 2.73 -0.04
CA VAL A 648 23.05 1.73 -1.04
C VAL A 648 23.09 2.35 -2.42
N ARG A 649 23.80 1.68 -3.33
CA ARG A 649 23.92 2.13 -4.73
C ARG A 649 23.99 0.93 -5.68
N PRO A 650 23.52 1.06 -6.93
CA PRO A 650 23.71 0.03 -7.94
C PRO A 650 25.20 -0.33 -8.09
N ALA A 651 25.47 -1.60 -8.37
CA ALA A 651 26.79 -2.16 -8.57
C ALA A 651 26.78 -3.16 -9.73
N THR A 652 27.95 -3.39 -10.31
CA THR A 652 28.13 -4.45 -11.31
C THR A 652 28.33 -5.80 -10.61
N GLY A 653 27.73 -6.84 -11.19
CA GLY A 653 27.97 -8.24 -10.80
C GLY A 653 27.82 -9.16 -12.01
N PRO A 654 27.85 -10.48 -11.82
CA PRO A 654 27.62 -11.44 -12.88
C PRO A 654 26.21 -11.28 -13.47
N GLU A 655 26.06 -11.51 -14.76
CA GLU A 655 24.75 -11.54 -15.39
C GLU A 655 23.92 -12.71 -14.82
N PRO A 656 22.65 -12.49 -14.46
CA PRO A 656 21.76 -13.59 -14.06
C PRO A 656 21.65 -14.64 -15.18
N VAL A 657 21.62 -15.91 -14.79
CA VAL A 657 21.28 -17.01 -15.71
C VAL A 657 19.79 -16.89 -16.02
N GLU A 658 19.44 -16.64 -17.28
CA GLU A 658 18.07 -16.60 -17.76
C GLU A 658 17.69 -17.92 -18.44
N VAL A 659 16.51 -18.44 -18.10
CA VAL A 659 15.91 -19.62 -18.73
C VAL A 659 14.51 -19.24 -19.19
N ASP A 660 14.31 -19.21 -20.51
CA ASP A 660 13.04 -18.81 -21.11
C ASP A 660 12.05 -19.96 -21.21
N ALA A 661 10.76 -19.64 -21.31
CA ALA A 661 9.67 -20.60 -21.49
C ALA A 661 9.96 -21.72 -22.52
N ALA A 662 10.59 -21.37 -23.64
CA ALA A 662 10.90 -22.31 -24.73
C ALA A 662 11.94 -23.38 -24.35
N GLU A 663 12.89 -23.03 -23.47
CA GLU A 663 14.03 -23.87 -23.07
C GLU A 663 13.71 -24.84 -21.94
N VAL A 664 12.61 -24.60 -21.23
CA VAL A 664 12.18 -25.39 -20.07
C VAL A 664 11.58 -26.74 -20.49
N VAL A 665 11.88 -27.80 -19.73
CA VAL A 665 11.26 -29.12 -19.90
C VAL A 665 9.86 -29.10 -19.30
N ARG A 666 8.85 -29.43 -20.12
CA ARG A 666 7.44 -29.44 -19.73
C ARG A 666 6.94 -30.87 -19.57
N SER A 667 6.01 -31.08 -18.64
CA SER A 667 5.47 -32.41 -18.32
C SER A 667 3.98 -32.37 -17.98
N GLY A 668 3.32 -33.53 -17.99
CA GLY A 668 1.94 -33.70 -17.49
C GLY A 668 0.85 -32.93 -18.24
N GLY A 669 1.15 -32.31 -19.38
CA GLY A 669 0.21 -31.49 -20.16
C GLY A 669 0.58 -30.00 -20.23
N SER A 670 1.56 -29.56 -19.44
CA SER A 670 2.16 -28.23 -19.56
C SER A 670 2.69 -28.02 -20.98
N CYS A 671 2.41 -26.86 -21.57
CA CYS A 671 2.76 -26.59 -22.96
C CYS A 671 3.23 -25.16 -23.19
N LEU A 672 3.99 -24.99 -24.28
CA LEU A 672 4.46 -23.69 -24.72
C LEU A 672 3.34 -23.00 -25.49
N VAL A 673 2.97 -21.79 -25.07
CA VAL A 673 1.91 -20.97 -25.65
C VAL A 673 2.54 -19.71 -26.24
N VAL A 674 2.12 -19.32 -27.44
CA VAL A 674 2.55 -18.07 -28.07
C VAL A 674 1.89 -16.90 -27.35
N ASN A 675 2.69 -15.92 -26.96
CA ASN A 675 2.22 -14.67 -26.37
C ASN A 675 3.17 -13.54 -26.82
N ASP A 676 2.68 -12.63 -27.66
CA ASP A 676 3.50 -11.57 -28.25
C ASP A 676 3.98 -10.52 -27.24
N PHE A 677 3.42 -10.51 -26.03
CA PHE A 677 3.82 -9.62 -24.92
C PHE A 677 4.91 -10.24 -24.04
N ALA A 678 5.09 -11.56 -24.10
CA ALA A 678 6.07 -12.28 -23.31
C ALA A 678 7.48 -12.14 -23.86
N ASN A 679 8.49 -12.26 -22.98
CA ASN A 679 9.89 -12.37 -23.33
C ASN A 679 10.08 -13.50 -24.36
N ARG A 680 10.65 -13.14 -25.51
CA ARG A 680 10.83 -14.06 -26.66
C ARG A 680 9.53 -14.72 -27.16
N GLY A 681 8.38 -14.10 -26.92
CA GLY A 681 7.10 -14.40 -27.57
C GLY A 681 6.38 -15.64 -27.04
N HIS A 682 6.76 -16.19 -25.88
CA HIS A 682 6.15 -17.41 -25.35
C HIS A 682 6.03 -17.42 -23.83
N VAL A 683 4.98 -18.08 -23.36
CA VAL A 683 4.81 -18.48 -21.96
C VAL A 683 4.67 -20.00 -21.87
N ILE A 684 4.87 -20.55 -20.68
CA ILE A 684 4.48 -21.92 -20.36
C ILE A 684 3.13 -21.86 -19.66
N GLY A 685 2.10 -22.42 -20.29
CA GLY A 685 0.75 -22.49 -19.74
C GLY A 685 0.29 -23.91 -19.45
N TRP A 686 -0.94 -24.03 -18.95
CA TRP A 686 -1.56 -25.31 -18.57
C TRP A 686 -0.79 -26.05 -17.47
N ASN A 687 -0.20 -25.29 -16.56
CA ASN A 687 0.56 -25.81 -15.43
C ASN A 687 -0.38 -26.17 -14.25
N GLY A 688 0.06 -27.09 -13.40
CA GLY A 688 -0.68 -27.55 -12.22
C GLY A 688 -1.58 -28.77 -12.51
N ARG A 689 -2.29 -29.24 -11.48
CA ARG A 689 -3.00 -30.55 -11.47
C ARG A 689 -2.11 -31.73 -11.88
N GLY A 690 -0.85 -31.71 -11.44
CA GLY A 690 0.17 -32.70 -11.80
C GLY A 690 0.89 -32.44 -13.14
N ALA A 691 0.53 -31.38 -13.87
CA ALA A 691 1.37 -30.81 -14.92
C ALA A 691 2.38 -29.82 -14.31
N GLY A 692 3.58 -29.76 -14.86
CA GLY A 692 4.63 -28.90 -14.32
C GLY A 692 5.81 -28.76 -15.26
N VAL A 693 6.78 -27.98 -14.79
CA VAL A 693 7.95 -27.60 -15.55
C VAL A 693 9.22 -27.88 -14.77
N SER A 694 10.31 -28.16 -15.48
CA SER A 694 11.63 -28.30 -14.86
C SER A 694 12.73 -27.84 -15.80
N PHE A 695 13.81 -27.33 -15.23
CA PHE A 695 15.01 -26.98 -15.98
C PHE A 695 16.24 -27.22 -15.12
N THR A 696 17.40 -27.35 -15.76
CA THR A 696 18.67 -27.56 -15.08
C THR A 696 19.62 -26.42 -15.39
N VAL A 697 20.24 -25.87 -14.36
CA VAL A 697 21.22 -24.79 -14.45
C VAL A 697 22.53 -25.21 -13.80
N GLU A 698 23.64 -24.77 -14.38
CA GLU A 698 24.95 -24.82 -13.72
C GLU A 698 25.09 -23.58 -12.82
N ALA A 699 25.37 -23.78 -11.53
CA ALA A 699 25.51 -22.70 -10.57
C ALA A 699 26.68 -22.97 -9.60
N GLY A 700 27.16 -21.91 -8.94
CA GLY A 700 28.02 -22.07 -7.78
C GLY A 700 27.24 -22.60 -6.57
N ALA A 701 27.94 -23.14 -5.57
CA ALA A 701 27.29 -23.49 -4.30
C ALA A 701 26.82 -22.24 -3.52
N GLY A 702 25.67 -22.36 -2.85
CA GLY A 702 25.15 -21.37 -1.91
C GLY A 702 23.83 -20.72 -2.34
N PRO A 703 23.43 -19.63 -1.64
CA PRO A 703 22.13 -19.00 -1.86
C PRO A 703 22.11 -18.17 -3.14
N HIS A 704 21.03 -18.34 -3.90
CA HIS A 704 20.76 -17.63 -5.14
C HIS A 704 19.36 -17.00 -5.09
N MET A 705 19.24 -15.80 -5.64
CA MET A 705 17.95 -15.19 -5.95
C MET A 705 17.41 -15.83 -7.22
N LEU A 706 16.24 -16.45 -7.11
CA LEU A 706 15.42 -16.96 -8.21
C LEU A 706 14.25 -15.99 -8.43
N LEU A 707 14.17 -15.42 -9.62
CA LEU A 707 13.10 -14.54 -10.06
C LEU A 707 12.19 -15.31 -11.00
N VAL A 708 10.94 -15.52 -10.59
CA VAL A 708 9.91 -16.19 -11.38
C VAL A 708 9.03 -15.14 -12.04
N SER A 709 9.14 -14.98 -13.37
CA SER A 709 8.26 -14.08 -14.13
C SER A 709 7.01 -14.82 -14.54
N TYR A 710 5.84 -14.28 -14.21
CA TYR A 710 4.57 -14.97 -14.35
C TYR A 710 3.42 -14.02 -14.74
N ALA A 711 2.35 -14.59 -15.30
CA ALA A 711 1.07 -13.92 -15.52
C ALA A 711 -0.08 -14.73 -14.90
N ASN A 712 -1.10 -14.04 -14.38
CA ASN A 712 -2.30 -14.66 -13.82
C ASN A 712 -3.52 -13.73 -13.96
N ASP A 713 -4.52 -14.12 -14.75
CA ASP A 713 -5.78 -13.37 -14.92
C ASP A 713 -7.00 -14.20 -14.51
N VAL A 714 -6.86 -14.98 -13.44
CA VAL A 714 -8.02 -15.65 -12.84
C VAL A 714 -8.76 -14.73 -11.91
N ARG A 715 -10.08 -14.74 -12.04
CA ARG A 715 -11.03 -13.99 -11.22
C ARG A 715 -12.36 -14.73 -11.11
N ILE A 716 -13.15 -14.38 -10.12
CA ILE A 716 -14.59 -14.68 -10.09
C ILE A 716 -15.38 -13.47 -10.61
N GLU A 717 -16.69 -13.61 -10.80
CA GLU A 717 -17.55 -12.45 -11.04
C GLU A 717 -17.46 -11.52 -9.81
N GLY A 718 -16.73 -10.41 -9.94
CA GLY A 718 -16.51 -9.48 -8.84
C GLY A 718 -17.70 -8.54 -8.59
N HIS A 719 -17.66 -7.82 -7.48
CA HIS A 719 -18.67 -6.82 -7.12
C HIS A 719 -18.54 -5.54 -7.97
N GLU A 720 -19.51 -4.64 -7.80
CA GLU A 720 -19.61 -3.39 -8.59
C GLU A 720 -18.40 -2.46 -8.40
N TYR A 721 -17.81 -2.46 -7.21
CA TYR A 721 -16.79 -1.46 -6.80
C TYR A 721 -15.42 -2.03 -6.42
N ASN A 722 -15.25 -3.35 -6.26
CA ASN A 722 -13.95 -3.99 -6.01
C ASN A 722 -13.66 -5.12 -7.03
N VAL A 723 -12.44 -5.67 -7.01
CA VAL A 723 -11.99 -6.67 -7.97
C VAL A 723 -11.57 -7.97 -7.28
N ASP A 724 -12.27 -9.04 -7.62
CA ASP A 724 -12.02 -10.38 -7.08
C ASP A 724 -11.03 -11.18 -7.92
N ILE A 725 -9.75 -10.79 -7.83
CA ILE A 725 -8.63 -11.57 -8.36
C ILE A 725 -8.40 -12.83 -7.51
N ILE A 726 -8.03 -13.93 -8.17
CA ILE A 726 -7.65 -15.19 -7.50
C ILE A 726 -6.13 -15.34 -7.56
N THR A 727 -5.49 -15.50 -6.40
CA THR A 727 -4.10 -15.93 -6.32
C THR A 727 -4.00 -17.42 -6.68
N ARG A 728 -3.10 -17.74 -7.61
CA ARG A 728 -2.71 -19.13 -7.87
C ARG A 728 -1.45 -19.47 -7.08
N TYR A 729 -1.16 -20.75 -6.90
CA TYR A 729 0.01 -21.20 -6.17
C TYR A 729 0.92 -22.07 -7.02
N CYS A 730 2.21 -22.00 -6.75
CA CYS A 730 3.21 -22.88 -7.33
C CYS A 730 4.08 -23.50 -6.24
N ASP A 731 4.23 -24.82 -6.28
CA ASP A 731 5.18 -25.56 -5.47
C ASP A 731 6.52 -25.61 -6.22
N LEU A 732 7.62 -25.37 -5.50
CA LEU A 732 8.98 -25.41 -6.03
C LEU A 732 9.76 -26.54 -5.36
N ALA A 733 10.49 -27.30 -6.17
CA ALA A 733 11.49 -28.25 -5.71
C ALA A 733 12.86 -27.98 -6.34
N VAL A 734 13.92 -28.11 -5.54
CA VAL A 734 15.31 -28.01 -5.97
C VAL A 734 15.99 -29.35 -5.76
N ASN A 735 16.57 -29.92 -6.81
CA ASN A 735 17.21 -31.23 -6.81
C ASN A 735 16.30 -32.35 -6.24
N GLY A 736 14.99 -32.23 -6.46
CA GLY A 736 13.96 -33.17 -5.97
C GLY A 736 13.52 -32.96 -4.52
N ALA A 737 14.09 -31.99 -3.80
CA ALA A 737 13.64 -31.60 -2.47
C ALA A 737 12.65 -30.43 -2.57
N HIS A 738 11.48 -30.56 -1.92
CA HIS A 738 10.48 -29.49 -1.86
C HIS A 738 11.03 -28.29 -1.06
N VAL A 739 10.99 -27.10 -1.67
CA VAL A 739 11.46 -25.84 -1.09
C VAL A 739 10.30 -25.07 -0.47
N GLY A 740 9.17 -24.95 -1.15
CA GLY A 740 8.05 -24.15 -0.68
C GLY A 740 6.92 -24.01 -1.69
N ARG A 741 5.81 -23.44 -1.22
CA ARG A 741 4.63 -23.08 -2.01
C ARG A 741 4.56 -21.55 -2.09
N PHE A 742 4.52 -21.00 -3.30
CA PHE A 742 4.62 -19.56 -3.54
C PHE A 742 3.34 -19.01 -4.19
N PRO A 743 2.79 -17.90 -3.69
CA PRO A 743 1.63 -17.26 -4.27
C PRO A 743 1.99 -16.51 -5.57
N MET A 744 1.08 -16.56 -6.53
CA MET A 744 1.15 -15.91 -7.83
C MET A 744 -0.12 -15.06 -7.96
N ARG A 745 -0.12 -13.89 -7.30
CA ARG A 745 -1.25 -12.93 -7.28
C ARG A 745 -1.62 -12.52 -8.71
N GLY A 746 -2.91 -12.27 -8.97
CA GLY A 746 -3.38 -11.82 -10.28
C GLY A 746 -2.62 -10.59 -10.81
N THR A 747 -2.20 -10.65 -12.07
CA THR A 747 -1.42 -9.62 -12.79
C THR A 747 -2.28 -8.79 -13.75
N TRP A 748 -3.60 -8.78 -13.54
CA TRP A 748 -4.64 -8.14 -14.37
C TRP A 748 -4.96 -8.80 -15.71
N THR A 749 -3.95 -9.24 -16.47
CA THR A 749 -4.15 -9.93 -17.75
C THR A 749 -3.12 -11.06 -17.93
N TRP A 750 -3.42 -12.02 -18.82
CA TRP A 750 -2.43 -13.03 -19.24
C TRP A 750 -1.26 -12.44 -20.06
N ASN A 751 -1.27 -11.13 -20.31
CA ASN A 751 -0.28 -10.38 -21.10
C ASN A 751 0.53 -9.39 -20.24
N ASP A 752 0.26 -9.34 -18.94
CA ASP A 752 0.99 -8.53 -17.96
C ASP A 752 1.80 -9.46 -17.05
N PHE A 753 3.11 -9.18 -16.95
CA PHE A 753 4.05 -10.04 -16.24
C PHE A 753 4.59 -9.35 -15.00
N TRP A 754 4.44 -10.03 -13.86
CA TRP A 754 5.09 -9.65 -12.60
C TRP A 754 6.16 -10.67 -12.25
N THR A 755 7.03 -10.30 -11.31
CA THR A 755 8.11 -11.18 -10.83
C THR A 755 7.90 -11.46 -9.36
N TYR A 756 7.94 -12.75 -8.99
CA TYR A 756 7.99 -13.18 -7.61
C TYR A 756 9.43 -13.63 -7.27
N PRO A 757 10.12 -12.98 -6.31
CA PRO A 757 11.43 -13.39 -5.86
C PRO A 757 11.35 -14.60 -4.91
N VAL A 758 12.34 -15.49 -4.97
CA VAL A 758 12.52 -16.64 -4.08
C VAL A 758 14.02 -16.81 -3.83
N ILE A 759 14.46 -17.08 -2.60
CA ILE A 759 15.85 -17.49 -2.36
C ILE A 759 15.92 -19.02 -2.34
N VAL A 760 16.88 -19.58 -3.09
CA VAL A 760 17.12 -21.02 -3.17
C VAL A 760 18.58 -21.32 -2.86
N ASP A 761 18.83 -22.41 -2.13
CA ASP A 761 20.19 -22.92 -1.91
C ASP A 761 20.55 -23.94 -2.99
N LEU A 762 21.64 -23.68 -3.71
CA LEU A 762 22.11 -24.51 -4.81
C LEU A 762 23.43 -25.18 -4.46
N ARG A 763 23.69 -26.35 -5.02
CA ARG A 763 25.01 -27.00 -4.94
C ARG A 763 25.90 -26.54 -6.09
N GLU A 764 27.20 -26.72 -5.96
CA GLU A 764 28.14 -26.53 -7.07
C GLU A 764 27.77 -27.46 -8.25
N GLY A 765 27.70 -26.90 -9.46
CA GLY A 765 27.41 -27.60 -10.71
C GLY A 765 25.91 -27.66 -11.03
N ALA A 766 25.46 -28.79 -11.60
CA ALA A 766 24.10 -28.97 -12.08
C ALA A 766 23.05 -29.01 -10.95
N ASN A 767 22.07 -28.12 -11.03
CA ASN A 767 20.89 -28.05 -10.18
C ASN A 767 19.62 -28.13 -11.01
N THR A 768 18.69 -29.02 -10.64
CA THR A 768 17.38 -29.11 -11.30
C THR A 768 16.34 -28.39 -10.46
N LEU A 769 15.68 -27.39 -11.04
CA LEU A 769 14.54 -26.69 -10.45
C LEU A 769 13.27 -27.21 -11.11
N ALA A 770 12.26 -27.53 -10.31
CA ALA A 770 10.98 -28.02 -10.78
C ALA A 770 9.84 -27.25 -10.11
N PHE A 771 8.84 -26.89 -10.91
CA PHE A 771 7.67 -26.12 -10.51
C PHE A 771 6.41 -26.88 -10.91
N ASP A 772 5.50 -27.08 -9.96
CA ASP A 772 4.20 -27.67 -10.22
C ASP A 772 3.13 -27.14 -9.24
N ASN A 773 1.95 -27.74 -9.29
CA ASN A 773 0.94 -27.64 -8.24
C ASN A 773 0.08 -28.90 -8.37
N PRO A 774 0.20 -29.90 -7.47
CA PRO A 774 -0.41 -31.21 -7.69
C PRO A 774 -1.95 -31.15 -7.67
N ASP A 775 -2.53 -30.22 -6.91
CA ASP A 775 -3.97 -30.23 -6.59
C ASP A 775 -4.78 -29.17 -7.36
N ALA A 776 -4.12 -28.13 -7.88
CA ALA A 776 -4.76 -27.01 -8.56
C ALA A 776 -3.95 -26.49 -9.76
N PRO A 777 -4.55 -25.70 -10.66
CA PRO A 777 -3.81 -24.97 -11.70
C PRO A 777 -2.85 -23.94 -11.09
N THR A 778 -1.73 -23.68 -11.77
CA THR A 778 -0.80 -22.58 -11.43
C THR A 778 -0.77 -21.50 -12.52
N ALA A 779 -0.05 -20.41 -12.28
CA ALA A 779 0.11 -19.30 -13.21
C ALA A 779 0.83 -19.72 -14.51
N ASP A 780 0.81 -18.84 -15.50
CA ASP A 780 1.61 -18.99 -16.71
C ASP A 780 3.02 -18.43 -16.44
N PHE A 781 4.06 -19.17 -16.82
CA PHE A 781 5.45 -18.76 -16.58
C PHE A 781 6.10 -18.22 -17.85
N GLU A 782 6.61 -16.99 -17.80
CA GLU A 782 7.31 -16.36 -18.92
C GLU A 782 8.79 -16.77 -18.96
N ARG A 783 9.48 -16.59 -17.84
CA ARG A 783 10.92 -16.87 -17.72
C ARG A 783 11.35 -16.98 -16.27
N PHE A 784 12.53 -17.56 -16.08
CA PHE A 784 13.22 -17.69 -14.80
C PHE A 784 14.58 -17.00 -14.88
N ARG A 785 14.94 -16.20 -13.87
CA ARG A 785 16.29 -15.63 -13.75
C ARG A 785 16.92 -16.04 -12.43
N LEU A 786 18.19 -16.41 -12.44
CA LEU A 786 18.91 -16.88 -11.27
C LEU A 786 20.23 -16.14 -11.11
N ALA A 787 20.49 -15.59 -9.93
CA ALA A 787 21.74 -14.90 -9.62
C ALA A 787 22.24 -15.26 -8.21
N PRO A 788 23.54 -15.50 -7.98
CA PRO A 788 24.06 -15.68 -6.63
C PRO A 788 23.85 -14.42 -5.80
N LEU A 789 23.43 -14.56 -4.53
CA LEU A 789 23.21 -13.39 -3.68
C LEU A 789 24.49 -12.57 -3.48
N ASN A 790 25.63 -13.23 -3.29
CA ASN A 790 26.95 -12.61 -3.30
C ASN A 790 27.83 -13.20 -4.42
N PRO A 791 28.36 -12.38 -5.34
CA PRO A 791 29.06 -12.82 -6.56
C PRO A 791 30.54 -13.08 -6.36
#